data_AF-A0A1R1BVA3-F1
#
_entry.id   AF-A0A1R1BVA3-F1
#
_cell.length_a   1.000
_cell.length_b   1.000
_cell.length_c   1.000
_cell.angle_alpha   90.00
_cell.angle_beta   90.00
_cell.angle_gamma   90.00
#
_symmetry.space_group_name_H-M   'P 1'
#
loop_
_entity.id
_entity.type
_entity.pdbx_description
1 polymer ?
#
loop_
_entity_poly.entity_id
_entity_poly.type
_entity_poly.pdbx_seq_one_letter_code
_entity_poly.pdbx_strand_id
1 'polypeptide(L)'
;MNYRKIISLMLILVLVAPWLAPAAKVSAGGSSPVPGNNGLITVKLTDDNNIEVRWGAGFSDTTETRNLKYQVFVSNTSNLNNMTEIRDNLEYGDEDWVLGSASNDDTFSKIFQGLDTSETLYYNVMVVDQDDMEASYQMKSFNPNTQLSPLEQFNNVKERKVLDHYTDFIPEVMELFSNKDFLADPDFESLSEDEQYEIAEYMLKESSPPASSRYESKEQVQYVVQLALQARNLPREIGGLDSREVLDAFFNKQAERLQLQFHSHEEDNEYYERIHYYLDSSEIERRMAAFRYERKLTGNLDISQILDYTKSSLDDTPFINKVETLGDMEDVLQDMYDIQTGIEAYNADEENQEYSLRLFPLDISKWDSLINEEREQLADHMLNERPLGGYASFEEIQTAFNKFFPDDNDSDPLTALNAAKSNSNRDTMRVAMENPALGITLPAGYDTLTPQVKEFIAGFLIRYAEKDFKNKDQVQYMIELGVLVQSLWEQNELTALENTLDAFAQKLKDASNYFNDQQANEFSTYGKDYLKRTNEIDKNVFAYRFLYSIAYEKLEGYYQGDIVEPMIVLYLFTESYQSIDKATKLIPMNQWLEDAMNVQIDAEHFFEKYEFDLTGALDVSKRAELSSEDRKELAEWMLTEQDSYETVGNLQYVFNRFFTAPNVKGNDINNTLTGLDSTMEISFDDKLHWIDVASIQKTDFSGNKTVWVRHKAVSDELPGRAIKIVFTQNGDSNTDNGNGSTPNPGGNTGGGSSTTTPVTSTPAPTTKQEQIVVDVNGANGTNLTKTPITRTTETNGTIKDLVKMTEAIAKESVEKAKQLNMNTARIVIPDTKDAVSETRIELPKAAVKALNDGSLKLEISTENAIISVPTNSIAGFDQDLYFHAVPLKKESERKEVEERAKKEQLIQQIAPNTNVRVLARPVEIETNMQSREVTLTLPLRDSLPTDPAARQQALDNLAIYIEHSDGTKELIQGKLVKLADNSEGIEFTVTKFSTFTLVVVDGLKASQSAHSPYIQGFGTDFRPDAFVTRAQMAAMLARNLPTEVAGSANSVSYKDVSATHWATSDIQKAQSAGVMNGMSNTQFAPEGSITRAQMATIAYRWMQQQASNTTVNGPAVSFTDVSADLWAAEAIVYVQSAGLMVGYNDGTFKPDSKLTRAEAVKVLNVLFNRTPLTGAVTPTFSDVPATHWAYADIEAAAQ
;
A
#
# COMPACT_ATOMS: atom_id res chain seq x y z
N MET A 1 13.46 -58.48 25.10
CA MET A 1 14.14 -59.65 24.47
C MET A 1 15.12 -59.08 23.45
N ASN A 2 16.41 -58.83 23.75
CA ASN A 2 17.54 -59.70 24.10
C ASN A 2 17.98 -60.70 22.99
N TYR A 3 19.29 -60.61 22.67
CA TYR A 3 20.18 -61.43 21.82
C TYR A 3 20.31 -61.03 20.33
N ARG A 4 21.37 -60.31 19.88
CA ARG A 4 22.83 -60.65 19.76
C ARG A 4 23.16 -61.86 18.85
N LYS A 5 23.83 -61.54 17.73
CA LYS A 5 25.23 -61.91 17.34
C LYS A 5 25.49 -62.90 16.17
N ILE A 6 26.47 -62.48 15.32
CA ILE A 6 27.54 -63.21 14.56
C ILE A 6 27.29 -63.46 13.05
N ILE A 7 28.16 -63.17 12.05
CA ILE A 7 29.40 -62.35 11.81
C ILE A 7 29.93 -62.69 10.37
N SER A 8 30.67 -61.76 9.73
CA SER A 8 31.67 -61.91 8.61
C SER A 8 31.16 -62.03 7.14
N LEU A 9 31.74 -61.40 6.08
CA LEU A 9 33.08 -60.81 5.84
C LEU A 9 33.11 -59.96 4.51
N MET A 10 33.93 -58.88 4.47
CA MET A 10 34.65 -58.20 3.32
C MET A 10 33.94 -57.18 2.38
N LEU A 11 34.51 -55.99 2.00
CA LEU A 11 35.81 -55.29 2.26
C LEU A 11 35.80 -53.80 1.73
N ILE A 12 36.40 -52.84 2.50
CA ILE A 12 37.32 -51.70 2.12
C ILE A 12 36.81 -50.49 1.26
N LEU A 13 37.08 -49.16 1.47
CA LEU A 13 38.11 -48.28 2.14
C LEU A 13 37.47 -46.83 2.27
N VAL A 14 37.59 -45.99 3.33
CA VAL A 14 38.56 -44.86 3.54
C VAL A 14 38.15 -43.97 4.77
N LEU A 15 39.14 -43.66 5.65
CA LEU A 15 39.39 -42.52 6.59
C LEU A 15 38.44 -42.11 7.77
N VAL A 16 38.94 -42.29 9.01
CA VAL A 16 39.22 -41.32 10.12
C VAL A 16 38.91 -41.90 11.54
N ALA A 17 39.95 -41.86 12.42
CA ALA A 17 39.99 -42.08 13.89
C ALA A 17 39.77 -43.52 14.45
N PRO A 18 40.48 -43.98 15.52
CA PRO A 18 40.78 -43.20 16.74
C PRO A 18 42.20 -43.37 17.36
N TRP A 19 42.70 -42.29 17.97
CA TRP A 19 43.76 -42.36 19.00
C TRP A 19 43.10 -42.42 20.39
N LEU A 20 43.07 -43.60 20.97
CA LEU A 20 42.95 -43.82 22.41
C LEU A 20 44.01 -44.87 22.76
N ALA A 21 45.14 -44.43 23.31
CA ALA A 21 46.01 -45.29 24.10
C ALA A 21 45.79 -44.92 25.57
N PRO A 22 45.39 -45.87 26.44
CA PRO A 22 45.45 -45.62 27.87
C PRO A 22 46.92 -45.55 28.29
N ALA A 23 47.29 -44.49 29.01
CA ALA A 23 48.54 -44.43 29.74
C ALA A 23 48.65 -45.69 30.62
N ALA A 24 49.63 -46.54 30.33
CA ALA A 24 49.94 -47.68 31.15
C ALA A 24 50.44 -47.21 32.52
N LYS A 25 49.72 -47.56 33.59
CA LYS A 25 50.33 -47.70 34.91
C LYS A 25 51.37 -48.80 34.82
N VAL A 26 52.65 -48.44 34.92
CA VAL A 26 53.70 -49.35 35.40
C VAL A 26 54.42 -48.61 36.53
N SER A 27 54.15 -49.03 37.77
CA SER A 27 54.98 -48.66 38.91
C SER A 27 56.26 -49.49 38.91
N ALA A 28 57.41 -48.84 38.81
CA ALA A 28 58.68 -49.34 39.34
C ALA A 28 59.56 -48.13 39.72
N GLY A 29 59.88 -48.06 41.02
CA GLY A 29 60.76 -47.12 41.73
C GLY A 29 61.50 -46.05 40.93
N GLY A 30 61.14 -44.79 41.21
CA GLY A 30 61.72 -43.56 40.67
C GLY A 30 60.60 -42.70 40.07
N SER A 31 60.14 -41.68 40.77
CA SER A 31 59.11 -40.75 40.27
C SER A 31 59.75 -39.85 39.21
N SER A 32 59.70 -40.25 37.94
CA SER A 32 60.05 -39.37 36.82
C SER A 32 59.30 -38.04 36.96
N PRO A 33 59.93 -36.91 36.59
CA PRO A 33 59.23 -35.63 36.58
C PRO A 33 57.99 -35.70 35.68
N VAL A 34 56.92 -35.03 36.09
CA VAL A 34 55.66 -34.88 35.36
C VAL A 34 55.68 -33.54 34.63
N PRO A 35 55.56 -33.51 33.29
CA PRO A 35 55.46 -32.28 32.53
C PRO A 35 54.28 -31.39 32.95
N GLY A 36 54.51 -30.09 33.04
CA GLY A 36 53.48 -29.07 33.30
C GLY A 36 52.50 -28.90 32.15
N ASN A 37 51.38 -28.22 32.38
CA ASN A 37 50.35 -27.93 31.37
C ASN A 37 49.89 -29.18 30.57
N ASN A 38 49.63 -30.29 31.26
CA ASN A 38 49.29 -31.60 30.66
C ASN A 38 50.32 -32.12 29.65
N GLY A 39 51.57 -31.66 29.75
CA GLY A 39 52.64 -31.96 28.82
C GLY A 39 52.55 -31.24 27.48
N LEU A 40 51.74 -30.19 27.34
CA LEU A 40 51.65 -29.42 26.11
C LEU A 40 52.71 -28.31 26.04
N ILE A 41 53.18 -28.03 24.82
CA ILE A 41 54.05 -26.88 24.50
C ILE A 41 53.40 -26.03 23.41
N THR A 42 53.75 -24.75 23.39
CA THR A 42 53.31 -23.79 22.37
C THR A 42 54.50 -23.36 21.55
N VAL A 43 54.35 -23.26 20.23
CA VAL A 43 55.38 -22.78 19.30
C VAL A 43 54.77 -21.68 18.45
N LYS A 44 55.40 -20.50 18.40
CA LYS A 44 54.92 -19.37 17.61
C LYS A 44 56.07 -18.63 16.91
N LEU A 45 55.74 -17.97 15.81
CA LEU A 45 56.60 -16.96 15.19
C LEU A 45 56.47 -15.65 15.98
N THR A 46 57.57 -14.96 16.22
CA THR A 46 57.59 -13.62 16.83
C THR A 46 57.89 -12.56 15.76
N ASP A 47 57.59 -11.30 16.06
CA ASP A 47 57.66 -10.16 15.12
C ASP A 47 59.05 -9.96 14.49
N ASP A 48 60.10 -10.47 15.13
CA ASP A 48 61.49 -10.44 14.68
C ASP A 48 61.89 -11.65 13.80
N ASN A 49 60.92 -12.40 13.26
CA ASN A 49 61.15 -13.59 12.44
C ASN A 49 61.86 -14.74 13.20
N ASN A 50 61.71 -14.74 14.53
CA ASN A 50 62.25 -15.78 15.42
C ASN A 50 61.14 -16.75 15.84
N ILE A 51 61.52 -17.94 16.28
CA ILE A 51 60.56 -18.95 16.76
C ILE A 51 60.67 -19.07 18.27
N GLU A 52 59.57 -18.79 18.99
CA GLU A 52 59.49 -18.96 20.44
C GLU A 52 58.75 -20.26 20.79
N VAL A 53 59.38 -21.10 21.60
CA VAL A 53 58.81 -22.31 22.20
C VAL A 53 58.52 -22.02 23.67
N ARG A 54 57.28 -22.21 24.13
CA ARG A 54 56.83 -21.98 25.52
C ARG A 54 56.29 -23.26 26.16
N TRP A 55 56.53 -23.45 27.45
CA TRP A 55 56.00 -24.57 28.24
C TRP A 55 55.81 -24.18 29.72
N GLY A 56 54.88 -24.85 30.40
CA GLY A 56 54.65 -24.66 31.84
C GLY A 56 55.57 -25.52 32.70
N ALA A 57 55.83 -25.11 33.94
CA ALA A 57 56.71 -25.82 34.87
C ALA A 57 56.26 -27.26 35.14
N GLY A 58 57.19 -28.22 35.04
CA GLY A 58 56.99 -29.59 35.49
C GLY A 58 57.05 -29.73 37.01
N PHE A 59 56.66 -30.90 37.48
CA PHE A 59 56.64 -31.25 38.90
C PHE A 59 57.38 -32.57 39.12
N SER A 60 58.17 -32.68 40.18
CA SER A 60 58.79 -33.94 40.59
C SER A 60 58.60 -34.12 42.09
N ASP A 61 58.35 -35.36 42.52
CA ASP A 61 58.24 -35.69 43.94
C ASP A 61 59.61 -35.69 44.66
N THR A 62 60.72 -35.70 43.90
CA THR A 62 62.09 -35.71 44.43
C THR A 62 62.80 -34.37 44.30
N THR A 63 62.40 -33.52 43.33
CA THR A 63 63.09 -32.26 43.01
C THR A 63 62.12 -31.08 43.04
N GLU A 64 62.43 -30.06 43.84
CA GLU A 64 61.67 -28.80 43.85
C GLU A 64 61.64 -28.18 42.43
N THR A 65 60.48 -27.69 42.00
CA THR A 65 60.24 -27.16 40.64
C THR A 65 61.32 -26.17 40.14
N ARG A 66 61.82 -25.30 41.01
CA ARG A 66 62.89 -24.34 40.71
C ARG A 66 64.25 -24.96 40.37
N ASN A 67 64.46 -26.22 40.73
CA ASN A 67 65.70 -26.98 40.50
C ASN A 67 65.58 -27.97 39.34
N LEU A 68 64.39 -28.13 38.75
CA LEU A 68 64.22 -28.89 37.51
C LEU A 68 64.98 -28.22 36.37
N LYS A 69 65.45 -29.04 35.43
CA LYS A 69 66.14 -28.56 34.24
C LYS A 69 65.35 -28.93 33.00
N TYR A 70 65.29 -28.01 32.05
CA TYR A 70 64.60 -28.19 30.80
C TYR A 70 65.56 -28.07 29.62
N GLN A 71 65.33 -28.85 28.58
CA GLN A 71 66.07 -28.76 27.34
C GLN A 71 65.11 -28.86 26.16
N VAL A 72 65.31 -28.00 25.16
CA VAL A 72 64.42 -27.88 24.00
C VAL A 72 65.10 -28.50 22.77
N PHE A 73 64.42 -29.43 22.14
CA PHE A 73 64.88 -30.19 20.97
C PHE A 73 64.10 -29.73 19.74
N VAL A 74 64.82 -29.53 18.64
CA VAL A 74 64.25 -29.15 17.34
C VAL A 74 64.77 -30.10 16.26
N SER A 75 63.86 -30.68 15.48
CA SER A 75 64.13 -31.68 14.44
C SER A 75 63.30 -31.42 13.18
N ASN A 76 63.78 -31.88 12.02
CA ASN A 76 63.01 -31.94 10.77
C ASN A 76 62.23 -33.27 10.59
N THR A 77 62.24 -34.17 11.59
CA THR A 77 61.58 -35.48 11.52
C THR A 77 60.41 -35.63 12.50
N SER A 78 59.34 -36.31 12.05
CA SER A 78 58.03 -36.33 12.72
C SER A 78 57.75 -37.52 13.64
N ASN A 79 58.69 -38.46 13.80
CA ASN A 79 58.44 -39.79 14.38
C ASN A 79 59.37 -40.11 15.56
N LEU A 80 59.46 -39.21 16.54
CA LEU A 80 60.26 -39.42 17.76
C LEU A 80 59.33 -39.94 18.87
N ASN A 81 59.35 -41.25 19.10
CA ASN A 81 58.39 -41.94 19.98
C ASN A 81 58.95 -42.25 21.38
N ASN A 82 60.24 -41.98 21.62
CA ASN A 82 60.90 -42.21 22.90
C ASN A 82 62.07 -41.22 23.12
N MET A 83 62.55 -41.15 24.35
CA MET A 83 63.62 -40.24 24.78
C MET A 83 64.94 -40.41 24.02
N THR A 84 65.26 -41.64 23.59
CA THR A 84 66.47 -41.92 22.82
C THR A 84 66.36 -41.33 21.41
N GLU A 85 65.22 -41.52 20.75
CA GLU A 85 64.95 -40.93 19.43
C GLU A 85 64.95 -39.40 19.46
N ILE A 86 64.41 -38.78 20.53
CA ILE A 86 64.42 -37.32 20.73
C ILE A 86 65.86 -36.77 20.79
N ARG A 87 66.77 -37.50 21.43
CA ARG A 87 68.18 -37.09 21.57
C ARG A 87 69.00 -37.34 20.31
N ASP A 88 68.76 -38.44 19.63
CA ASP A 88 69.56 -38.89 18.49
C ASP A 88 69.21 -38.16 17.18
N ASN A 89 68.03 -37.53 17.07
CA ASN A 89 67.56 -36.80 15.88
C ASN A 89 67.52 -35.26 16.10
N LEU A 90 68.52 -34.74 16.81
CA LEU A 90 68.67 -33.32 17.08
C LEU A 90 69.42 -32.63 15.93
N GLU A 91 68.77 -31.69 15.26
CA GLU A 91 69.39 -30.94 14.15
C GLU A 91 69.76 -29.51 14.55
N TYR A 92 68.92 -28.89 15.39
CA TYR A 92 69.11 -27.49 15.87
C TYR A 92 68.96 -27.32 17.39
N GLY A 93 68.96 -28.42 18.15
CA GLY A 93 68.73 -28.33 19.58
C GLY A 93 69.85 -27.62 20.33
N ASP A 94 69.48 -27.00 21.44
CA ASP A 94 70.38 -26.21 22.26
C ASP A 94 70.98 -27.09 23.37
N GLU A 95 72.31 -27.08 23.51
CA GLU A 95 73.01 -27.77 24.61
C GLU A 95 72.80 -27.06 25.96
N ASP A 96 72.31 -25.82 25.94
CA ASP A 96 72.06 -25.03 27.14
C ASP A 96 70.74 -25.39 27.83
N TRP A 97 70.85 -25.83 29.08
CA TRP A 97 69.73 -26.15 29.94
C TRP A 97 69.04 -24.88 30.45
N VAL A 98 67.72 -24.83 30.32
CA VAL A 98 66.88 -23.82 30.98
C VAL A 98 66.61 -24.30 32.40
N LEU A 99 67.10 -23.56 33.39
CA LEU A 99 66.88 -23.87 34.80
C LEU A 99 65.48 -23.41 35.24
N GLY A 100 64.80 -24.24 36.04
CA GLY A 100 63.47 -23.94 36.57
C GLY A 100 63.39 -22.64 37.38
N SER A 101 64.52 -22.14 37.89
CA SER A 101 64.62 -20.87 38.61
C SER A 101 64.62 -19.63 37.72
N ALA A 102 64.59 -19.78 36.38
CA ALA A 102 64.66 -18.67 35.43
C ALA A 102 63.30 -18.00 35.12
N SER A 103 62.18 -18.59 35.55
CA SER A 103 60.83 -18.05 35.35
C SER A 103 60.28 -17.37 36.61
N ASN A 104 59.48 -16.31 36.43
CA ASN A 104 58.79 -15.59 37.51
C ASN A 104 57.30 -15.97 37.63
N ASP A 105 56.74 -16.68 36.64
CA ASP A 105 55.31 -17.00 36.51
C ASP A 105 55.06 -18.50 36.23
N ASP A 106 56.05 -19.35 36.52
CA ASP A 106 56.07 -20.80 36.23
C ASP A 106 55.87 -21.17 34.75
N THR A 107 56.06 -20.19 33.84
CA THR A 107 56.10 -20.41 32.39
C THR A 107 57.51 -20.14 31.85
N PHE A 108 58.02 -21.04 31.04
CA PHE A 108 59.36 -20.95 30.44
C PHE A 108 59.25 -20.74 28.94
N SER A 109 60.24 -20.06 28.37
CA SER A 109 60.36 -19.93 26.92
C SER A 109 61.80 -20.03 26.42
N LYS A 110 61.93 -20.42 25.16
CA LYS A 110 63.19 -20.44 24.42
C LYS A 110 62.96 -19.92 23.02
N ILE A 111 63.82 -19.00 22.59
CA ILE A 111 63.75 -18.36 21.27
C ILE A 111 64.88 -18.89 20.39
N PHE A 112 64.54 -19.33 19.19
CA PHE A 112 65.46 -19.79 18.15
C PHE A 112 65.52 -18.77 17.01
N GLN A 113 66.74 -18.46 16.56
CA GLN A 113 67.01 -17.52 15.47
C GLN A 113 67.66 -18.25 14.29
N GLY A 114 67.31 -17.86 13.06
CA GLY A 114 67.98 -18.35 11.84
C GLY A 114 67.68 -19.80 11.44
N LEU A 115 66.57 -20.37 11.92
CA LEU A 115 66.08 -21.67 11.46
C LEU A 115 65.56 -21.57 10.02
N ASP A 116 65.77 -22.60 9.20
CA ASP A 116 65.20 -22.67 7.85
C ASP A 116 63.68 -22.86 7.95
N THR A 117 62.94 -21.80 7.60
CA THR A 117 61.49 -21.73 7.76
C THR A 117 60.73 -22.40 6.62
N SER A 118 61.42 -22.90 5.58
CA SER A 118 60.81 -23.47 4.38
C SER A 118 60.22 -24.88 4.57
N GLU A 119 60.54 -25.56 5.67
CA GLU A 119 60.09 -26.92 6.00
C GLU A 119 59.37 -26.98 7.37
N THR A 120 58.65 -28.07 7.62
CA THR A 120 57.98 -28.28 8.92
C THR A 120 58.98 -28.75 9.95
N LEU A 121 59.11 -28.00 11.05
CA LEU A 121 59.99 -28.35 12.16
C LEU A 121 59.19 -28.94 13.32
N TYR A 122 59.81 -29.82 14.09
CA TYR A 122 59.24 -30.53 15.23
C TYR A 122 59.99 -30.14 16.50
N TYR A 123 59.22 -29.76 17.53
CA TYR A 123 59.72 -29.21 18.78
C TYR A 123 59.33 -30.13 19.93
N ASN A 124 60.28 -30.41 20.82
CA ASN A 124 60.06 -31.15 22.06
C ASN A 124 60.73 -30.42 23.21
N VAL A 125 60.15 -30.53 24.40
CA VAL A 125 60.79 -30.09 25.64
C VAL A 125 60.99 -31.32 26.52
N MET A 126 62.18 -31.48 27.06
CA MET A 126 62.51 -32.50 28.06
C MET A 126 62.63 -31.82 29.42
N VAL A 127 62.11 -32.47 30.45
CA VAL A 127 62.32 -32.10 31.85
C VAL A 127 63.13 -33.19 32.55
N VAL A 128 64.12 -32.77 33.33
CA VAL A 128 65.03 -33.64 34.06
C VAL A 128 65.11 -33.19 35.50
N ASP A 129 65.04 -34.15 36.42
CA ASP A 129 65.13 -33.94 37.84
C ASP A 129 66.58 -34.10 38.37
N GLN A 130 66.79 -33.93 39.67
CA GLN A 130 68.14 -33.99 40.25
C GLN A 130 68.74 -35.41 40.33
N ASP A 131 67.91 -36.44 40.14
CA ASP A 131 68.30 -37.85 40.14
C ASP A 131 68.55 -38.38 38.70
N ASP A 132 68.64 -37.46 37.73
CA ASP A 132 68.77 -37.70 36.28
C ASP A 132 67.59 -38.50 35.69
N MET A 133 66.40 -38.45 36.31
CA MET A 133 65.17 -39.01 35.75
C MET A 133 64.51 -38.03 34.80
N GLU A 134 63.97 -38.54 33.70
CA GLU A 134 63.57 -37.72 32.56
C GLU A 134 62.11 -37.97 32.14
N ALA A 135 61.48 -36.93 31.62
CA ALA A 135 60.23 -37.01 30.88
C ALA A 135 60.19 -35.97 29.76
N SER A 136 59.39 -36.21 28.73
CA SER A 136 59.18 -35.27 27.64
C SER A 136 57.77 -34.70 27.64
N TYR A 137 57.67 -33.43 27.29
CA TYR A 137 56.44 -32.82 26.81
C TYR A 137 56.09 -33.40 25.44
N GLN A 138 54.81 -33.32 25.08
CA GLN A 138 54.28 -33.73 23.80
C GLN A 138 54.92 -32.91 22.67
N MET A 139 55.36 -33.63 21.63
CA MET A 139 55.95 -33.02 20.45
C MET A 139 54.95 -32.11 19.75
N LYS A 140 55.42 -30.94 19.29
CA LYS A 140 54.64 -30.01 18.49
C LYS A 140 55.35 -29.74 17.17
N SER A 141 54.66 -29.93 16.05
CA SER A 141 55.14 -29.49 14.74
C SER A 141 54.74 -28.05 14.46
N PHE A 142 55.62 -27.27 13.85
CA PHE A 142 55.36 -25.90 13.43
C PHE A 142 56.03 -25.62 12.08
N ASN A 143 55.24 -25.10 11.13
CA ASN A 143 55.73 -24.62 9.84
C ASN A 143 55.28 -23.16 9.68
N PRO A 144 56.20 -22.19 9.72
CA PRO A 144 55.88 -20.77 9.61
C PRO A 144 55.42 -20.34 8.20
N ASN A 145 55.61 -21.17 7.17
CA ASN A 145 55.16 -20.90 5.80
C ASN A 145 53.77 -21.45 5.46
N THR A 146 53.10 -22.13 6.40
CA THR A 146 51.69 -22.49 6.22
C THR A 146 50.82 -21.27 6.51
N GLN A 147 50.24 -20.68 5.46
CA GLN A 147 49.20 -19.66 5.62
C GLN A 147 48.05 -20.30 6.39
N LEU A 148 47.84 -19.89 7.64
CA LEU A 148 46.75 -20.37 8.46
C LEU A 148 45.43 -20.08 7.74
N SER A 149 44.50 -21.04 7.74
CA SER A 149 43.15 -20.75 7.28
C SER A 149 42.54 -19.64 8.15
N PRO A 150 41.62 -18.81 7.63
CA PRO A 150 40.96 -17.78 8.44
C PRO A 150 40.32 -18.32 9.74
N LEU A 151 39.80 -19.55 9.72
CA LEU A 151 39.29 -20.23 10.92
C LEU A 151 40.40 -20.52 11.94
N GLU A 152 41.56 -21.00 11.50
CA GLU A 152 42.71 -21.23 12.38
C GLU A 152 43.33 -19.93 12.90
N GLN A 153 43.29 -18.84 12.11
CA GLN A 153 43.66 -17.51 12.58
C GLN A 153 42.71 -17.06 13.70
N PHE A 154 41.40 -17.17 13.49
CA PHE A 154 40.41 -16.80 14.50
C PHE A 154 40.51 -17.67 15.78
N ASN A 155 40.68 -18.99 15.64
CA ASN A 155 40.91 -19.87 16.78
C ASN A 155 42.18 -19.50 17.56
N ASN A 156 43.27 -19.11 16.88
CA ASN A 156 44.48 -18.63 17.54
C ASN A 156 44.27 -17.29 18.27
N VAL A 157 43.42 -16.40 17.76
CA VAL A 157 43.00 -15.19 18.50
C VAL A 157 42.24 -15.59 19.77
N LYS A 158 41.28 -16.52 19.67
CA LYS A 158 40.48 -17.03 20.81
C LYS A 158 41.33 -17.78 21.85
N GLU A 159 42.45 -18.37 21.47
CA GLU A 159 43.41 -18.98 22.41
C GLU A 159 44.35 -17.96 23.06
N ARG A 160 44.83 -16.96 22.29
CA ARG A 160 45.72 -15.90 22.82
C ARG A 160 45.02 -14.98 23.82
N LYS A 161 43.73 -14.67 23.63
CA LYS A 161 42.96 -13.87 24.60
C LYS A 161 42.92 -14.45 26.02
N VAL A 162 43.19 -15.75 26.19
CA VAL A 162 43.22 -16.40 27.52
C VAL A 162 44.47 -15.97 28.31
N LEU A 163 45.46 -15.38 27.64
CA LEU A 163 46.75 -14.98 28.21
C LEU A 163 46.90 -13.45 28.40
N ASP A 164 46.06 -12.62 27.76
CA ASP A 164 46.15 -11.14 27.71
C ASP A 164 44.74 -10.49 27.82
N HIS A 165 44.61 -9.14 27.83
CA HIS A 165 43.30 -8.47 27.87
C HIS A 165 42.56 -8.65 26.54
N TYR A 166 41.40 -9.32 26.54
CA TYR A 166 40.68 -9.71 25.31
C TYR A 166 40.31 -8.54 24.37
N THR A 167 40.16 -7.32 24.90
CA THR A 167 39.84 -6.11 24.14
C THR A 167 40.92 -5.74 23.12
N ASP A 168 42.17 -6.14 23.37
CA ASP A 168 43.30 -5.83 22.50
C ASP A 168 43.24 -6.60 21.16
N PHE A 169 42.40 -7.64 21.09
CA PHE A 169 42.25 -8.49 19.91
C PHE A 169 40.99 -8.18 19.08
N ILE A 170 40.14 -7.25 19.51
CA ILE A 170 38.91 -6.88 18.78
C ILE A 170 39.20 -6.41 17.34
N PRO A 171 40.19 -5.51 17.09
CA PRO A 171 40.50 -5.08 15.73
C PRO A 171 40.90 -6.23 14.80
N GLU A 172 41.63 -7.23 15.32
CA GLU A 172 42.05 -8.41 14.56
C GLU A 172 40.85 -9.29 14.17
N VAL A 173 39.85 -9.42 15.06
CA VAL A 173 38.60 -10.15 14.76
C VAL A 173 37.75 -9.41 13.74
N MET A 174 37.63 -8.08 13.84
CA MET A 174 36.87 -7.27 12.87
C MET A 174 37.47 -7.37 11.46
N GLU A 175 38.80 -7.34 11.34
CA GLU A 175 39.49 -7.56 10.06
C GLU A 175 39.23 -8.96 9.50
N LEU A 176 39.30 -10.00 10.34
CA LEU A 176 39.01 -11.38 9.93
C LEU A 176 37.56 -11.55 9.46
N PHE A 177 36.58 -11.00 10.17
CA PHE A 177 35.17 -11.12 9.82
C PHE A 177 34.77 -10.28 8.60
N SER A 178 35.52 -9.22 8.28
CA SER A 178 35.35 -8.47 7.04
C SER A 178 35.77 -9.27 5.79
N ASN A 179 36.45 -10.42 5.96
CA ASN A 179 36.77 -11.31 4.86
C ASN A 179 35.59 -12.20 4.45
N LYS A 180 34.98 -11.89 3.30
CA LYS A 180 33.81 -12.60 2.75
C LYS A 180 34.04 -14.09 2.44
N ASP A 181 35.29 -14.52 2.27
CA ASP A 181 35.60 -15.95 2.10
C ASP A 181 35.52 -16.73 3.44
N PHE A 182 35.62 -16.02 4.56
CA PHE A 182 35.49 -16.56 5.91
C PHE A 182 34.09 -16.41 6.47
N LEU A 183 33.51 -15.20 6.41
CA LEU A 183 32.18 -14.87 6.87
C LEU A 183 31.39 -14.19 5.74
N ALA A 184 30.50 -14.95 5.10
CA ALA A 184 29.74 -14.47 3.94
C ALA A 184 28.37 -13.88 4.31
N ASP A 185 27.76 -14.34 5.40
CA ASP A 185 26.43 -13.94 5.86
C ASP A 185 26.40 -13.94 7.40
N PRO A 186 26.19 -12.80 8.07
CA PRO A 186 25.84 -11.48 7.53
C PRO A 186 27.01 -10.86 6.73
N ASP A 187 26.71 -9.87 5.88
CA ASP A 187 27.74 -9.03 5.26
C ASP A 187 28.34 -8.09 6.33
N PHE A 188 29.30 -8.61 7.09
CA PHE A 188 29.87 -7.96 8.27
C PHE A 188 30.46 -6.57 7.97
N GLU A 189 31.06 -6.41 6.78
CA GLU A 189 31.62 -5.13 6.30
C GLU A 189 30.54 -4.04 6.14
N SER A 190 29.28 -4.43 5.90
CA SER A 190 28.16 -3.49 5.74
C SER A 190 27.55 -3.01 7.06
N LEU A 191 27.90 -3.65 8.17
CA LEU A 191 27.45 -3.27 9.52
C LEU A 191 28.12 -1.97 9.99
N SER A 192 27.52 -1.26 10.94
CA SER A 192 28.15 -0.10 11.56
C SER A 192 29.41 -0.48 12.37
N GLU A 193 30.31 0.47 12.60
CA GLU A 193 31.54 0.20 13.37
C GLU A 193 31.21 -0.28 14.81
N ASP A 194 30.15 0.28 15.42
CA ASP A 194 29.65 -0.15 16.72
C ASP A 194 29.11 -1.59 16.68
N GLU A 195 28.41 -1.98 15.61
CA GLU A 195 27.91 -3.34 15.41
C GLU A 195 29.03 -4.35 15.27
N GLN A 196 30.01 -4.02 14.45
CA GLN A 196 31.19 -4.85 14.25
C GLN A 196 31.95 -5.03 15.57
N TYR A 197 32.10 -3.96 16.36
CA TYR A 197 32.76 -3.99 17.65
C TYR A 197 32.03 -4.88 18.66
N GLU A 198 30.71 -4.69 18.84
CA GLU A 198 29.90 -5.46 19.80
C GLU A 198 29.90 -6.97 19.49
N ILE A 199 29.80 -7.33 18.20
CA ILE A 199 29.84 -8.73 17.77
C ILE A 199 31.24 -9.32 17.96
N ALA A 200 32.28 -8.61 17.57
CA ALA A 200 33.66 -9.05 17.76
C ALA A 200 34.00 -9.23 19.26
N GLU A 201 33.52 -8.30 20.11
CA GLU A 201 33.64 -8.41 21.56
C GLU A 201 32.91 -9.66 22.08
N TYR A 202 31.65 -9.87 21.68
CA TYR A 202 30.87 -11.05 22.08
C TYR A 202 31.58 -12.35 21.70
N MET A 203 32.10 -12.45 20.46
CA MET A 203 32.82 -13.63 19.97
C MET A 203 34.11 -13.93 20.74
N LEU A 204 34.66 -12.94 21.44
CA LEU A 204 35.82 -13.06 22.32
C LEU A 204 35.44 -13.24 23.80
N LYS A 205 34.17 -13.17 24.21
CA LYS A 205 33.75 -13.48 25.59
C LYS A 205 33.76 -15.00 25.84
N GLU A 206 33.90 -15.42 27.10
CA GLU A 206 33.81 -16.84 27.51
C GLU A 206 32.37 -17.36 27.42
N SER A 207 31.37 -16.48 27.51
CA SER A 207 29.94 -16.77 27.33
C SER A 207 29.56 -17.16 25.89
N SER A 208 30.43 -16.92 24.91
CA SER A 208 30.17 -17.23 23.50
C SER A 208 30.44 -18.70 23.18
N PRO A 209 29.47 -19.45 22.61
CA PRO A 209 29.63 -20.86 22.30
C PRO A 209 30.61 -21.08 21.13
N PRO A 210 31.41 -22.17 21.11
CA PRO A 210 31.47 -23.20 22.13
C PRO A 210 32.25 -22.73 23.36
N ALA A 211 31.97 -23.36 24.51
CA ALA A 211 32.76 -23.19 25.72
C ALA A 211 34.23 -23.62 25.54
N SER A 212 34.55 -24.40 24.48
CA SER A 212 35.93 -24.63 24.05
C SER A 212 36.56 -23.36 23.47
N SER A 213 37.88 -23.23 23.64
CA SER A 213 38.67 -22.15 23.02
C SER A 213 38.75 -22.22 21.49
N ARG A 214 38.10 -23.21 20.85
CA ARG A 214 38.17 -23.45 19.41
C ARG A 214 36.80 -23.75 18.81
N TYR A 215 36.57 -23.22 17.62
CA TYR A 215 35.50 -23.58 16.68
C TYR A 215 35.99 -24.66 15.71
N GLU A 216 35.12 -25.60 15.34
CA GLU A 216 35.42 -26.73 14.47
C GLU A 216 35.20 -26.42 12.98
N SER A 217 34.34 -25.44 12.69
CA SER A 217 34.05 -25.03 11.31
C SER A 217 33.70 -23.55 11.21
N LYS A 218 33.79 -22.99 9.99
CA LYS A 218 33.39 -21.60 9.72
C LYS A 218 31.87 -21.40 9.85
N GLU A 219 31.09 -22.46 9.62
CA GLU A 219 29.63 -22.45 9.78
C GLU A 219 29.23 -22.25 11.25
N GLN A 220 30.01 -22.78 12.20
CA GLN A 220 29.80 -22.50 13.62
C GLN A 220 30.06 -21.03 13.95
N VAL A 221 31.16 -20.45 13.43
CA VAL A 221 31.47 -19.02 13.60
C VAL A 221 30.35 -18.16 13.01
N GLN A 222 29.92 -18.48 11.78
CA GLN A 222 28.85 -17.80 11.08
C GLN A 222 27.53 -17.83 11.85
N TYR A 223 27.14 -18.99 12.36
CA TYR A 223 25.94 -19.14 13.19
C TYR A 223 25.97 -18.23 14.42
N VAL A 224 27.08 -18.21 15.16
CA VAL A 224 27.17 -17.40 16.40
C VAL A 224 27.16 -15.91 16.09
N VAL A 225 27.75 -15.48 14.96
CA VAL A 225 27.67 -14.09 14.50
C VAL A 225 26.23 -13.71 14.11
N GLN A 226 25.52 -14.58 13.38
CA GLN A 226 24.10 -14.35 13.03
C GLN A 226 23.22 -14.29 14.28
N LEU A 227 23.47 -15.15 15.26
CA LEU A 227 22.75 -15.15 16.52
C LEU A 227 23.03 -13.88 17.34
N ALA A 228 24.28 -13.43 17.36
CA ALA A 228 24.69 -12.20 18.03
C ALA A 228 23.98 -10.97 17.44
N LEU A 229 23.84 -10.91 16.11
CA LEU A 229 23.06 -9.87 15.43
C LEU A 229 21.59 -9.91 15.81
N GLN A 230 20.95 -11.09 15.79
CA GLN A 230 19.55 -11.20 16.16
C GLN A 230 19.32 -10.83 17.63
N ALA A 231 20.19 -11.27 18.53
CA ALA A 231 20.15 -10.89 19.94
C ALA A 231 20.27 -9.38 20.11
N ARG A 232 21.21 -8.73 19.41
CA ARG A 232 21.38 -7.27 19.45
C ARG A 232 20.15 -6.51 18.96
N ASN A 233 19.51 -6.99 17.89
CA ASN A 233 18.35 -6.32 17.32
C ASN A 233 17.08 -6.56 18.13
N LEU A 234 17.02 -7.63 18.93
CA LEU A 234 15.84 -8.04 19.69
C LEU A 234 15.25 -6.91 20.56
N PRO A 235 16.01 -6.16 21.39
CA PRO A 235 15.46 -5.02 22.15
C PRO A 235 14.95 -3.85 21.31
N ARG A 236 15.39 -3.72 20.04
CA ARG A 236 14.99 -2.63 19.14
C ARG A 236 13.75 -2.95 18.32
N GLU A 237 13.56 -4.24 18.03
CA GLU A 237 12.48 -4.74 17.19
C GLU A 237 11.28 -5.21 18.03
N ILE A 238 11.48 -5.51 19.32
CA ILE A 238 10.41 -5.87 20.24
C ILE A 238 9.69 -4.61 20.78
N GLY A 239 8.35 -4.63 20.79
CA GLY A 239 7.49 -3.49 21.18
C GLY A 239 6.45 -3.07 20.13
N GLY A 240 6.45 -3.70 18.96
CA GLY A 240 5.51 -3.43 17.85
C GLY A 240 4.37 -4.45 17.70
N LEU A 241 3.61 -4.36 16.60
CA LEU A 241 2.59 -5.38 16.26
C LEU A 241 3.22 -6.76 16.01
N ASP A 242 4.49 -6.78 15.62
CA ASP A 242 5.24 -7.96 15.17
C ASP A 242 6.18 -8.54 16.24
N SER A 243 6.13 -8.09 17.50
CA SER A 243 7.02 -8.55 18.59
C SER A 243 7.10 -10.08 18.74
N ARG A 244 5.99 -10.77 18.45
CA ARG A 244 5.93 -12.24 18.42
C ARG A 244 6.82 -12.81 17.31
N GLU A 245 6.76 -12.24 16.12
CA GLU A 245 7.49 -12.73 14.94
C GLU A 245 9.00 -12.56 15.10
N VAL A 246 9.40 -11.44 15.69
CA VAL A 246 10.80 -11.17 16.07
C VAL A 246 11.31 -12.22 17.05
N LEU A 247 10.52 -12.53 18.08
CA LEU A 247 10.87 -13.52 19.10
C LEU A 247 10.86 -14.96 18.55
N ASP A 248 9.90 -15.28 17.67
CA ASP A 248 9.82 -16.55 16.95
C ASP A 248 11.06 -16.75 16.05
N ALA A 249 11.49 -15.73 15.32
CA ALA A 249 12.69 -15.77 14.48
C ALA A 249 13.95 -16.02 15.33
N PHE A 250 14.07 -15.32 16.46
CA PHE A 250 15.18 -15.49 17.41
C PHE A 250 15.25 -16.91 17.98
N PHE A 251 14.12 -17.47 18.44
CA PHE A 251 14.12 -18.82 19.00
C PHE A 251 14.26 -19.91 17.94
N ASN A 252 13.74 -19.72 16.73
CA ASN A 252 14.04 -20.60 15.61
C ASN A 252 15.54 -20.61 15.30
N LYS A 253 16.20 -19.44 15.35
CA LYS A 253 17.65 -19.38 15.17
C LYS A 253 18.38 -20.13 16.26
N GLN A 254 18.02 -19.94 17.52
CA GLN A 254 18.60 -20.69 18.65
C GLN A 254 18.44 -22.21 18.49
N ALA A 255 17.31 -22.67 17.94
CA ALA A 255 17.06 -24.10 17.70
C ALA A 255 18.00 -24.72 16.65
N GLU A 256 18.54 -23.94 15.71
CA GLU A 256 19.52 -24.42 14.71
C GLU A 256 20.83 -24.90 15.34
N ARG A 257 21.18 -24.42 16.55
CA ARG A 257 22.42 -24.80 17.25
C ARG A 257 22.58 -26.31 17.43
N LEU A 258 21.47 -27.04 17.59
CA LEU A 258 21.45 -28.51 17.71
C LEU A 258 22.02 -29.22 16.47
N GLN A 259 21.93 -28.60 15.29
CA GLN A 259 22.38 -29.19 14.03
C GLN A 259 23.89 -29.01 13.80
N LEU A 260 24.54 -28.11 14.55
CA LEU A 260 25.94 -27.69 14.33
C LEU A 260 26.96 -28.36 15.26
N GLN A 261 26.55 -29.39 16.01
CA GLN A 261 27.42 -30.25 16.84
C GLN A 261 28.33 -29.49 17.83
N PHE A 262 27.85 -28.40 18.41
CA PHE A 262 28.51 -27.84 19.60
C PHE A 262 28.51 -28.92 20.70
N HIS A 263 29.68 -29.36 21.16
CA HIS A 263 29.81 -30.41 22.20
C HIS A 263 29.00 -30.01 23.45
N SER A 264 27.81 -30.59 23.64
CA SER A 264 26.83 -30.11 24.63
C SER A 264 27.11 -30.61 26.04
N HIS A 265 26.89 -29.73 27.03
CA HIS A 265 26.75 -30.12 28.44
C HIS A 265 25.31 -30.58 28.72
N GLU A 266 25.03 -31.32 29.80
CA GLU A 266 23.66 -31.72 30.17
C GLU A 266 22.70 -30.53 30.29
N GLU A 267 23.19 -29.36 30.73
CA GLU A 267 22.44 -28.10 30.83
C GLU A 267 22.01 -27.49 29.49
N ASP A 268 22.64 -27.87 28.37
CA ASP A 268 22.22 -27.41 27.04
C ASP A 268 20.93 -28.13 26.60
N ASN A 269 20.70 -29.38 27.01
CA ASN A 269 19.54 -30.16 26.56
C ASN A 269 18.20 -29.61 27.08
N GLU A 270 18.14 -29.23 28.36
CA GLU A 270 16.91 -28.69 28.96
C GLU A 270 16.51 -27.34 28.33
N TYR A 271 17.50 -26.50 28.01
CA TYR A 271 17.27 -25.22 27.35
C TYR A 271 16.65 -25.38 25.95
N TYR A 272 17.13 -26.34 25.14
CA TYR A 272 16.55 -26.57 23.81
C TYR A 272 15.17 -27.23 23.88
N GLU A 273 14.93 -28.09 24.87
CA GLU A 273 13.59 -28.62 25.11
C GLU A 273 12.60 -27.48 25.38
N ARG A 274 13.01 -26.46 26.14
CA ARG A 274 12.19 -25.26 26.39
C ARG A 274 11.99 -24.37 25.17
N ILE A 275 13.01 -24.22 24.32
CA ILE A 275 12.86 -23.52 23.02
C ILE A 275 11.82 -24.22 22.16
N HIS A 276 11.90 -25.55 22.02
CA HIS A 276 10.89 -26.31 21.28
C HIS A 276 9.51 -26.20 21.92
N TYR A 277 9.46 -26.22 23.26
CA TYR A 277 8.22 -26.05 24.00
C TYR A 277 7.56 -24.68 23.75
N TYR A 278 8.35 -23.61 23.64
CA TYR A 278 7.90 -22.29 23.21
C TYR A 278 7.41 -22.30 21.75
N LEU A 279 8.20 -22.80 20.82
CA LEU A 279 7.85 -22.81 19.39
C LEU A 279 6.57 -23.63 19.11
N ASP A 280 6.36 -24.73 19.83
CA ASP A 280 5.17 -25.59 19.74
C ASP A 280 3.96 -25.07 20.55
N SER A 281 4.08 -23.92 21.22
CA SER A 281 2.96 -23.35 22.00
C SER A 281 1.89 -22.68 21.14
N SER A 282 0.75 -22.33 21.74
CA SER A 282 -0.31 -21.62 21.03
C SER A 282 0.10 -20.18 20.72
N GLU A 283 -0.55 -19.56 19.73
CA GLU A 283 -0.26 -18.18 19.36
C GLU A 283 -0.41 -17.21 20.54
N ILE A 284 -1.41 -17.44 21.39
CA ILE A 284 -1.67 -16.61 22.57
C ILE A 284 -0.55 -16.71 23.62
N GLU A 285 0.02 -17.90 23.83
CA GLU A 285 1.13 -18.13 24.75
C GLU A 285 2.42 -17.46 24.27
N ARG A 286 2.72 -17.54 22.96
CA ARG A 286 3.87 -16.83 22.38
C ARG A 286 3.69 -15.30 22.41
N ARG A 287 2.45 -14.80 22.26
CA ARG A 287 2.13 -13.38 22.44
C ARG A 287 2.31 -12.93 23.89
N MET A 288 1.91 -13.72 24.88
CA MET A 288 2.14 -13.41 26.30
C MET A 288 3.63 -13.38 26.65
N ALA A 289 4.41 -14.32 26.10
CA ALA A 289 5.87 -14.29 26.24
C ALA A 289 6.45 -12.98 25.69
N ALA A 290 6.01 -12.52 24.52
CA ALA A 290 6.49 -11.28 23.91
C ALA A 290 6.33 -10.07 24.85
N PHE A 291 5.19 -9.91 25.52
CA PHE A 291 4.98 -8.84 26.52
C PHE A 291 5.96 -8.91 27.70
N ARG A 292 6.30 -10.12 28.14
CA ARG A 292 7.31 -10.32 29.19
C ARG A 292 8.69 -9.86 28.71
N TYR A 293 9.06 -10.21 27.48
CA TYR A 293 10.33 -9.84 26.87
C TYR A 293 10.43 -8.34 26.58
N GLU A 294 9.35 -7.70 26.13
CA GLU A 294 9.29 -6.25 25.92
C GLU A 294 9.75 -5.50 27.17
N ARG A 295 9.19 -5.86 28.35
CA ARG A 295 9.61 -5.27 29.62
C ARG A 295 11.04 -5.61 30.01
N LYS A 296 11.46 -6.86 29.84
CA LYS A 296 12.76 -7.32 30.33
C LYS A 296 13.93 -6.85 29.46
N LEU A 297 13.65 -6.50 28.21
CA LEU A 297 14.64 -6.02 27.26
C LEU A 297 14.67 -4.48 27.15
N THR A 298 13.87 -3.75 27.94
CA THR A 298 14.00 -2.29 28.02
C THR A 298 15.31 -1.90 28.69
N GLY A 299 16.27 -1.37 27.93
CA GLY A 299 17.53 -0.85 28.44
C GLY A 299 18.72 -1.08 27.51
N ASN A 300 19.88 -0.53 27.88
CA ASN A 300 21.11 -0.72 27.12
C ASN A 300 21.79 -2.04 27.56
N LEU A 301 21.31 -3.16 27.02
CA LEU A 301 21.82 -4.50 27.32
C LEU A 301 22.83 -4.94 26.26
N ASP A 302 23.92 -5.58 26.71
CA ASP A 302 24.86 -6.21 25.78
C ASP A 302 24.33 -7.57 25.27
N ILE A 303 24.94 -8.07 24.20
CA ILE A 303 24.53 -9.34 23.55
C ILE A 303 24.53 -10.52 24.54
N SER A 304 25.47 -10.59 25.48
CA SER A 304 25.50 -11.68 26.47
C SER A 304 24.34 -11.57 27.45
N GLN A 305 24.06 -10.35 27.93
CA GLN A 305 22.94 -10.10 28.83
C GLN A 305 21.60 -10.45 28.18
N ILE A 306 21.39 -10.09 26.91
CA ILE A 306 20.17 -10.44 26.17
C ILE A 306 20.02 -11.96 26.03
N LEU A 307 21.10 -12.66 25.68
CA LEU A 307 21.09 -14.12 25.57
C LEU A 307 20.83 -14.81 26.92
N ASP A 308 21.40 -14.31 28.01
CA ASP A 308 21.18 -14.83 29.36
C ASP A 308 19.75 -14.56 29.86
N TYR A 309 19.20 -13.38 29.56
CA TYR A 309 17.80 -13.06 29.89
C TYR A 309 16.82 -13.88 29.07
N THR A 310 17.07 -14.07 27.77
CA THR A 310 16.25 -14.94 26.94
C THR A 310 16.26 -16.38 27.40
N LYS A 311 17.42 -16.87 27.85
CA LYS A 311 17.54 -18.19 28.49
C LYS A 311 16.76 -18.31 29.79
N SER A 312 16.89 -17.37 30.70
CA SER A 312 16.23 -17.43 32.01
C SER A 312 14.73 -17.12 31.98
N SER A 313 14.25 -16.30 31.03
CA SER A 313 12.85 -15.87 30.99
C SER A 313 11.90 -16.85 30.28
N LEU A 314 12.45 -17.85 29.57
CA LEU A 314 11.67 -18.92 28.94
C LEU A 314 10.88 -19.74 29.97
N ASP A 315 11.46 -19.91 31.16
CA ASP A 315 10.91 -20.69 32.27
C ASP A 315 9.64 -20.08 32.84
N ASP A 316 9.52 -18.77 32.73
CA ASP A 316 8.44 -18.00 33.29
C ASP A 316 7.42 -17.57 32.21
N THR A 317 7.36 -18.31 31.11
CA THR A 317 6.35 -18.05 30.06
C THR A 317 4.99 -18.61 30.52
N PRO A 318 3.91 -17.82 30.52
CA PRO A 318 2.61 -18.28 31.02
C PRO A 318 1.92 -19.23 30.03
N PHE A 319 2.30 -20.51 30.05
CA PHE A 319 1.77 -21.56 29.16
C PHE A 319 0.36 -22.05 29.58
N ILE A 320 -0.61 -21.13 29.60
CA ILE A 320 -1.98 -21.34 30.10
C ILE A 320 -2.74 -22.50 29.44
N ASN A 321 -2.39 -22.88 28.20
CA ASN A 321 -3.04 -23.97 27.48
C ASN A 321 -2.38 -25.33 27.72
N LYS A 322 -1.18 -25.35 28.29
CA LYS A 322 -0.41 -26.58 28.52
C LYS A 322 -0.43 -27.06 29.98
N VAL A 323 -0.93 -26.24 30.91
CA VAL A 323 -1.06 -26.62 32.33
C VAL A 323 -2.18 -27.64 32.54
N GLU A 324 -1.94 -28.62 33.42
CA GLU A 324 -2.89 -29.69 33.76
C GLU A 324 -3.26 -29.70 35.25
N THR A 325 -2.45 -29.09 36.11
CA THR A 325 -2.68 -29.07 37.55
C THR A 325 -3.10 -27.69 38.06
N LEU A 326 -3.76 -27.68 39.21
CA LEU A 326 -4.19 -26.46 39.89
C LEU A 326 -3.00 -25.55 40.22
N GLY A 327 -1.91 -26.11 40.77
CA GLY A 327 -0.71 -25.35 41.09
C GLY A 327 -0.06 -24.72 39.87
N ASP A 328 0.04 -25.46 38.75
CA ASP A 328 0.59 -24.91 37.51
C ASP A 328 -0.26 -23.74 36.96
N MET A 329 -1.58 -23.81 37.12
CA MET A 329 -2.48 -22.73 36.72
C MET A 329 -2.37 -21.50 37.64
N GLU A 330 -2.14 -21.71 38.94
CA GLU A 330 -1.84 -20.60 39.86
C GLU A 330 -0.54 -19.89 39.49
N ASP A 331 0.51 -20.65 39.17
CA ASP A 331 1.80 -20.10 38.74
C ASP A 331 1.63 -19.29 37.44
N VAL A 332 0.86 -19.79 36.47
CA VAL A 332 0.55 -19.06 35.24
C VAL A 332 -0.21 -17.75 35.50
N LEU A 333 -1.20 -17.77 36.39
CA LEU A 333 -1.96 -16.56 36.74
C LEU A 333 -1.08 -15.52 37.46
N GLN A 334 -0.16 -15.98 38.31
CA GLN A 334 0.86 -15.14 38.92
C GLN A 334 1.81 -14.54 37.87
N ASP A 335 2.27 -15.32 36.89
CA ASP A 335 3.11 -14.84 35.80
C ASP A 335 2.40 -13.75 34.97
N MET A 336 1.12 -13.95 34.67
CA MET A 336 0.30 -12.96 33.94
C MET A 336 0.15 -11.66 34.74
N TYR A 337 -0.09 -11.76 36.05
CA TYR A 337 -0.14 -10.61 36.94
C TYR A 337 1.21 -9.87 37.02
N ASP A 338 2.32 -10.62 37.08
CA ASP A 338 3.66 -10.05 37.11
C ASP A 338 4.02 -9.33 35.81
N ILE A 339 3.53 -9.83 34.65
CA ILE A 339 3.65 -9.16 33.36
C ILE A 339 2.89 -7.83 33.41
N GLN A 340 1.60 -7.86 33.76
CA GLN A 340 0.74 -6.67 33.83
C GLN A 340 1.35 -5.59 34.72
N THR A 341 1.59 -5.92 35.99
CA THR A 341 2.06 -4.95 36.99
C THR A 341 3.44 -4.42 36.68
N GLY A 342 4.32 -5.25 36.10
CA GLY A 342 5.64 -4.77 35.69
C GLY A 342 5.57 -3.77 34.54
N ILE A 343 4.67 -3.96 33.56
CA ILE A 343 4.47 -3.00 32.47
C ILE A 343 3.86 -1.71 33.01
N GLU A 344 2.83 -1.81 33.85
CA GLU A 344 2.20 -0.65 34.49
C GLU A 344 3.20 0.15 35.33
N ALA A 345 4.04 -0.53 36.12
CA ALA A 345 5.08 0.11 36.92
C ALA A 345 6.16 0.79 36.05
N TYR A 346 6.55 0.15 34.94
CA TYR A 346 7.49 0.76 34.00
C TYR A 346 6.91 2.04 33.37
N ASN A 347 5.66 2.00 32.93
CA ASN A 347 4.96 3.14 32.31
C ASN A 347 4.61 4.26 33.29
N ALA A 348 4.45 3.94 34.58
CA ALA A 348 4.15 4.92 35.63
C ALA A 348 5.38 5.78 36.02
N ASP A 349 6.59 5.37 35.63
CA ASP A 349 7.82 6.12 35.89
C ASP A 349 7.92 7.30 34.92
N GLU A 350 8.06 8.52 35.45
CA GLU A 350 8.17 9.75 34.65
C GLU A 350 9.39 9.72 33.71
N GLU A 351 10.44 8.99 34.06
CA GLU A 351 11.64 8.84 33.22
C GLU A 351 11.39 8.01 31.95
N ASN A 352 10.32 7.19 31.91
CA ASN A 352 10.01 6.28 30.81
C ASN A 352 8.87 6.78 29.89
N GLN A 353 8.34 7.99 30.10
CA GLN A 353 7.22 8.52 29.30
C GLN A 353 7.51 8.58 27.80
N GLU A 354 8.78 8.77 27.41
CA GLU A 354 9.22 8.81 26.01
C GLU A 354 9.20 7.42 25.34
N TYR A 355 9.22 6.33 26.12
CA TYR A 355 9.32 4.95 25.65
C TYR A 355 8.28 4.03 26.33
N SER A 356 7.02 4.46 26.39
CA SER A 356 5.96 3.68 27.04
C SER A 356 5.77 2.30 26.40
N LEU A 357 5.76 1.25 27.22
CA LEU A 357 5.46 -0.11 26.81
C LEU A 357 3.96 -0.28 26.53
N ARG A 358 3.64 -1.18 25.62
CA ARG A 358 2.25 -1.55 25.36
C ARG A 358 1.64 -2.23 26.58
N LEU A 359 0.45 -1.78 27.00
CA LEU A 359 -0.27 -2.38 28.11
C LEU A 359 -0.58 -3.86 27.84
N PHE A 360 -0.49 -4.66 28.90
CA PHE A 360 -0.87 -6.07 28.83
C PHE A 360 -2.39 -6.16 28.51
N PRO A 361 -2.82 -7.01 27.55
CA PRO A 361 -4.20 -6.98 27.06
C PRO A 361 -5.24 -7.55 28.05
N LEU A 362 -4.79 -8.08 29.17
CA LEU A 362 -5.62 -8.64 30.24
C LEU A 362 -5.56 -7.73 31.46
N ASP A 363 -6.70 -7.59 32.13
CA ASP A 363 -6.82 -7.06 33.48
C ASP A 363 -6.96 -8.21 34.47
N ILE A 364 -5.83 -8.57 35.06
CA ILE A 364 -5.64 -9.59 36.10
C ILE A 364 -5.37 -8.91 37.46
N SER A 365 -5.61 -7.59 37.58
CA SER A 365 -5.30 -6.81 38.79
C SER A 365 -5.97 -7.35 40.06
N LYS A 366 -7.14 -7.99 39.93
CA LYS A 366 -7.86 -8.63 41.04
C LYS A 366 -7.11 -9.82 41.64
N TRP A 367 -6.07 -10.33 41.01
CA TRP A 367 -5.22 -11.39 41.55
C TRP A 367 -4.56 -11.00 42.88
N ASP A 368 -4.16 -9.74 43.04
CA ASP A 368 -3.50 -9.24 44.26
C ASP A 368 -4.43 -9.24 45.49
N SER A 369 -5.73 -9.06 45.27
CA SER A 369 -6.71 -8.95 46.35
C SER A 369 -7.19 -10.31 46.89
N LEU A 370 -6.88 -11.41 46.21
CA LEU A 370 -7.29 -12.76 46.58
C LEU A 370 -6.37 -13.38 47.64
N ILE A 371 -6.96 -14.01 48.65
CA ILE A 371 -6.21 -14.88 49.58
C ILE A 371 -5.87 -16.22 48.90
N ASN A 372 -4.92 -16.98 49.45
CA ASN A 372 -4.47 -18.26 48.86
C ASN A 372 -5.62 -19.22 48.54
N GLU A 373 -6.60 -19.37 49.44
CA GLU A 373 -7.76 -20.26 49.22
C GLU A 373 -8.65 -19.80 48.05
N GLU A 374 -8.69 -18.50 47.74
CA GLU A 374 -9.44 -17.94 46.62
C GLU A 374 -8.65 -18.01 45.31
N ARG A 375 -7.31 -17.92 45.37
CA ARG A 375 -6.43 -18.14 44.22
C ARG A 375 -6.51 -19.59 43.73
N GLU A 376 -6.53 -20.55 44.64
CA GLU A 376 -6.72 -21.97 44.31
C GLU A 376 -8.07 -22.17 43.61
N GLN A 377 -9.13 -21.54 44.11
CA GLN A 377 -10.47 -21.61 43.51
C GLN A 377 -10.55 -20.94 42.13
N LEU A 378 -9.85 -19.82 41.93
CA LEU A 378 -9.77 -19.15 40.65
C LEU A 378 -8.98 -20.00 39.64
N ALA A 379 -7.88 -20.62 40.04
CA ALA A 379 -7.11 -21.52 39.19
C ALA A 379 -7.94 -22.76 38.78
N ASP A 380 -8.68 -23.36 39.71
CA ASP A 380 -9.64 -24.44 39.38
C ASP A 380 -10.72 -23.94 38.41
N HIS A 381 -11.23 -22.73 38.62
CA HIS A 381 -12.22 -22.12 37.72
C HIS A 381 -11.67 -21.94 36.30
N MET A 382 -10.46 -21.38 36.16
CA MET A 382 -9.81 -21.20 34.86
C MET A 382 -9.59 -22.53 34.14
N LEU A 383 -9.14 -23.58 34.85
CA LEU A 383 -9.01 -24.92 34.27
C LEU A 383 -10.35 -25.48 33.76
N ASN A 384 -11.44 -25.24 34.50
CA ASN A 384 -12.78 -25.73 34.16
C ASN A 384 -13.45 -24.94 33.02
N GLU A 385 -13.18 -23.64 32.90
CA GLU A 385 -13.74 -22.80 31.84
C GLU A 385 -12.92 -22.85 30.54
N ARG A 386 -11.72 -23.45 30.55
CA ARG A 386 -10.85 -23.56 29.38
C ARG A 386 -11.53 -24.36 28.25
N PRO A 387 -11.68 -23.79 27.04
CA PRO A 387 -12.32 -24.47 25.91
C PRO A 387 -11.61 -25.75 25.44
N LEU A 388 -12.34 -26.61 24.72
CA LEU A 388 -11.79 -27.78 24.02
C LEU A 388 -10.81 -27.32 22.92
N GLY A 389 -9.51 -27.38 23.21
CA GLY A 389 -8.44 -26.86 22.35
C GLY A 389 -7.60 -25.75 23.00
N GLY A 390 -7.96 -25.33 24.22
CA GLY A 390 -7.31 -24.21 24.92
C GLY A 390 -8.00 -22.87 24.62
N TYR A 391 -7.55 -21.83 25.31
CA TYR A 391 -7.89 -20.44 25.02
C TYR A 391 -7.27 -20.00 23.69
N ALA A 392 -8.09 -19.45 22.81
CA ALA A 392 -7.67 -18.96 21.50
C ALA A 392 -7.34 -17.46 21.47
N SER A 393 -7.83 -16.68 22.46
CA SER A 393 -7.64 -15.22 22.51
C SER A 393 -7.53 -14.68 23.93
N PHE A 394 -7.01 -13.45 24.06
CA PHE A 394 -7.01 -12.71 25.34
C PHE A 394 -8.43 -12.48 25.86
N GLU A 395 -9.42 -12.26 24.98
CA GLU A 395 -10.81 -12.06 25.37
C GLU A 395 -11.40 -13.28 26.07
N GLU A 396 -11.10 -14.49 25.59
CA GLU A 396 -11.56 -15.72 26.22
C GLU A 396 -10.94 -15.92 27.62
N ILE A 397 -9.65 -15.63 27.75
CA ILE A 397 -8.93 -15.68 29.04
C ILE A 397 -9.56 -14.66 30.02
N GLN A 398 -9.76 -13.42 29.58
CA GLN A 398 -10.37 -12.37 30.40
C GLN A 398 -11.80 -12.72 30.81
N THR A 399 -12.58 -13.29 29.89
CA THR A 399 -13.97 -13.70 30.14
C THR A 399 -14.03 -14.79 31.21
N ALA A 400 -13.18 -15.81 31.11
CA ALA A 400 -13.07 -16.86 32.11
C ALA A 400 -12.63 -16.27 33.47
N PHE A 401 -11.60 -15.42 33.49
CA PHE A 401 -11.11 -14.78 34.72
C PHE A 401 -12.20 -13.96 35.42
N ASN A 402 -12.92 -13.13 34.66
CA ASN A 402 -13.98 -12.27 35.19
C ASN A 402 -15.18 -13.04 35.73
N LYS A 403 -15.48 -14.21 35.16
CA LYS A 403 -16.62 -15.05 35.57
C LYS A 403 -16.48 -15.62 36.99
N PHE A 404 -15.25 -15.70 37.50
CA PHE A 404 -14.97 -16.16 38.86
C PHE A 404 -15.48 -15.19 39.94
N PHE A 405 -15.49 -13.89 39.67
CA PHE A 405 -15.81 -12.87 40.67
C PHE A 405 -17.33 -12.59 40.68
N PRO A 406 -18.07 -12.96 41.73
CA PRO A 406 -19.49 -12.66 41.83
C PRO A 406 -19.70 -11.15 42.03
N ASP A 407 -20.47 -10.54 41.12
CA ASP A 407 -21.07 -9.20 41.24
C ASP A 407 -20.14 -8.00 41.47
N ASP A 408 -19.03 -7.89 40.71
CA ASP A 408 -18.46 -6.57 40.34
C ASP A 408 -18.99 -6.06 38.98
N ASN A 409 -19.68 -6.93 38.23
CA ASN A 409 -20.47 -6.56 37.05
C ASN A 409 -21.84 -5.96 37.41
N ASP A 410 -22.13 -5.79 38.71
CA ASP A 410 -23.39 -5.25 39.25
C ASP A 410 -23.22 -3.87 39.89
N SER A 411 -22.05 -3.22 39.74
CA SER A 411 -22.07 -1.75 39.72
C SER A 411 -22.83 -1.37 38.44
N ASP A 412 -24.01 -0.76 38.59
CA ASP A 412 -24.72 -0.10 37.50
C ASP A 412 -23.67 0.54 36.58
N PRO A 413 -23.58 0.19 35.28
CA PRO A 413 -22.52 0.67 34.39
C PRO A 413 -22.34 2.20 34.42
N LEU A 414 -23.41 2.91 34.76
CA LEU A 414 -23.40 4.35 35.02
C LEU A 414 -22.61 4.75 36.29
N THR A 415 -22.66 3.95 37.36
CA THR A 415 -21.87 4.09 38.59
C THR A 415 -20.37 3.88 38.30
N ALA A 416 -20.01 2.88 37.49
CA ALA A 416 -18.62 2.66 37.07
C ALA A 416 -18.07 3.86 36.28
N LEU A 417 -18.87 4.40 35.34
CA LEU A 417 -18.53 5.62 34.60
C LEU A 417 -18.36 6.84 35.52
N ASN A 418 -19.29 7.06 36.47
CA ASN A 418 -19.21 8.18 37.40
C ASN A 418 -18.05 8.06 38.40
N ALA A 419 -17.67 6.84 38.78
CA ALA A 419 -16.49 6.56 39.58
C ALA A 419 -15.21 6.84 38.80
N ALA A 420 -15.10 6.35 37.56
CA ALA A 420 -13.97 6.63 36.67
C ALA A 420 -13.81 8.14 36.43
N LYS A 421 -14.93 8.86 36.24
CA LYS A 421 -14.97 10.31 36.13
C LYS A 421 -14.44 11.01 37.38
N SER A 422 -14.95 10.64 38.55
CA SER A 422 -14.56 11.25 39.83
C SER A 422 -13.08 11.05 40.13
N ASN A 423 -12.53 9.89 39.73
CA ASN A 423 -11.13 9.54 39.91
C ASN A 423 -10.22 10.04 38.77
N SER A 424 -10.77 10.69 37.74
CA SER A 424 -10.04 11.13 36.55
C SER A 424 -9.26 10.01 35.86
N ASN A 425 -9.73 8.75 35.94
CA ASN A 425 -9.07 7.59 35.37
C ASN A 425 -9.60 7.31 33.96
N ARG A 426 -8.76 7.54 32.94
CA ARG A 426 -9.11 7.39 31.52
C ARG A 426 -9.30 5.93 31.10
N ASP A 427 -8.48 5.03 31.63
CA ASP A 427 -8.56 3.60 31.27
C ASP A 427 -9.84 2.98 31.82
N THR A 428 -10.14 3.25 33.09
CA THR A 428 -11.42 2.80 33.68
C THR A 428 -12.61 3.43 32.95
N MET A 429 -12.51 4.69 32.52
CA MET A 429 -13.57 5.35 31.74
C MET A 429 -13.73 4.71 30.36
N ARG A 430 -12.64 4.33 29.68
CA ARG A 430 -12.66 3.61 28.40
C ARG A 430 -13.34 2.24 28.53
N VAL A 431 -12.93 1.45 29.52
CA VAL A 431 -13.54 0.13 29.78
C VAL A 431 -15.02 0.28 30.13
N ALA A 432 -15.37 1.25 30.96
CA ALA A 432 -16.76 1.46 31.38
C ALA A 432 -17.67 1.95 30.24
N MET A 433 -17.17 2.73 29.27
CA MET A 433 -17.96 3.17 28.12
C MET A 433 -18.16 2.07 27.06
N GLU A 434 -17.19 1.16 26.93
CA GLU A 434 -17.28 0.01 26.02
C GLU A 434 -18.08 -1.15 26.61
N ASN A 435 -18.54 -1.04 27.87
CA ASN A 435 -19.30 -2.08 28.55
C ASN A 435 -20.68 -2.29 27.87
N PRO A 436 -20.96 -3.49 27.30
CA PRO A 436 -22.23 -3.76 26.64
C PRO A 436 -23.45 -3.62 27.55
N ALA A 437 -23.30 -3.80 28.87
CA ALA A 437 -24.36 -3.67 29.86
C ALA A 437 -24.86 -2.22 30.01
N LEU A 438 -24.09 -1.22 29.58
CA LEU A 438 -24.51 0.18 29.53
C LEU A 438 -25.66 0.40 28.53
N GLY A 439 -25.81 -0.49 27.54
CA GLY A 439 -26.92 -0.50 26.59
C GLY A 439 -26.96 0.72 25.67
N ILE A 440 -25.79 1.27 25.34
CA ILE A 440 -25.57 2.32 24.34
C ILE A 440 -25.19 1.71 22.99
N THR A 441 -25.30 2.48 21.91
CA THR A 441 -24.82 2.11 20.58
C THR A 441 -23.60 2.96 20.24
N LEU A 442 -22.42 2.37 20.11
CA LEU A 442 -21.22 3.15 19.78
C LEU A 442 -21.32 3.74 18.36
N PRO A 443 -20.70 4.91 18.10
CA PRO A 443 -20.71 5.53 16.78
C PRO A 443 -20.12 4.62 15.70
N ALA A 444 -20.59 4.74 14.45
CA ALA A 444 -20.02 3.98 13.34
C ALA A 444 -18.51 4.27 13.20
N GLY A 445 -17.70 3.22 13.05
CA GLY A 445 -16.24 3.34 13.00
C GLY A 445 -15.55 3.44 14.36
N TYR A 446 -16.29 3.44 15.48
CA TYR A 446 -15.69 3.47 16.82
C TYR A 446 -14.75 2.27 17.08
N ASP A 447 -15.10 1.09 16.58
CA ASP A 447 -14.27 -0.13 16.75
C ASP A 447 -12.95 -0.07 16.00
N THR A 448 -12.86 0.75 14.95
CA THR A 448 -11.65 0.96 14.14
C THR A 448 -10.77 2.10 14.66
N LEU A 449 -11.21 2.83 15.70
CA LEU A 449 -10.41 3.90 16.31
C LEU A 449 -9.17 3.33 17.00
N THR A 450 -8.06 4.07 16.92
CA THR A 450 -6.83 3.71 17.63
C THR A 450 -7.04 3.78 19.15
N PRO A 451 -6.27 3.02 19.95
CA PRO A 451 -6.33 3.11 21.41
C PRO A 451 -6.17 4.54 21.93
N GLN A 452 -5.27 5.32 21.33
CA GLN A 452 -5.01 6.73 21.69
C GLN A 452 -6.26 7.61 21.48
N VAL A 453 -7.00 7.41 20.39
CA VAL A 453 -8.25 8.13 20.13
C VAL A 453 -9.35 7.72 21.11
N LYS A 454 -9.43 6.43 21.47
CA LYS A 454 -10.39 5.93 22.47
C LYS A 454 -10.08 6.49 23.88
N GLU A 455 -8.81 6.56 24.25
CA GLU A 455 -8.36 7.20 25.50
C GLU A 455 -8.64 8.70 25.50
N PHE A 456 -8.47 9.38 24.36
CA PHE A 456 -8.88 10.77 24.19
C PHE A 456 -10.38 10.94 24.46
N ILE A 457 -11.24 10.09 23.86
CA ILE A 457 -12.70 10.13 24.08
C ILE A 457 -13.02 9.89 25.57
N ALA A 458 -12.32 8.96 26.22
CA ALA A 458 -12.44 8.76 27.67
C ALA A 458 -12.08 10.02 28.47
N GLY A 459 -10.95 10.66 28.16
CA GLY A 459 -10.56 11.94 28.73
C GLY A 459 -11.57 13.06 28.45
N PHE A 460 -12.18 13.06 27.27
CA PHE A 460 -13.20 14.02 26.87
C PHE A 460 -14.45 13.91 27.76
N LEU A 461 -14.96 12.69 27.99
CA LEU A 461 -16.09 12.45 28.89
C LEU A 461 -15.80 12.93 30.32
N ILE A 462 -14.57 12.70 30.82
CA ILE A 462 -14.16 13.11 32.15
C ILE A 462 -14.18 14.64 32.29
N ARG A 463 -13.61 15.33 31.29
CA ARG A 463 -13.35 16.77 31.31
C ARG A 463 -14.58 17.63 30.97
N TYR A 464 -15.42 17.18 30.04
CA TYR A 464 -16.50 18.00 29.46
C TYR A 464 -17.91 17.62 29.92
N ALA A 465 -18.06 16.60 30.75
CA ALA A 465 -19.28 16.44 31.55
C ALA A 465 -19.08 17.15 32.90
N GLU A 466 -19.80 18.25 33.14
CA GLU A 466 -19.66 19.00 34.41
C GLU A 466 -20.13 18.18 35.62
N LYS A 467 -21.17 17.37 35.43
CA LYS A 467 -21.83 16.56 36.46
C LYS A 467 -21.78 15.07 36.12
N ASP A 468 -22.08 14.25 37.12
CA ASP A 468 -22.28 12.82 36.95
C ASP A 468 -23.36 12.52 35.92
N PHE A 469 -23.12 11.48 35.13
CA PHE A 469 -24.08 10.92 34.20
C PHE A 469 -25.24 10.31 34.98
N LYS A 470 -26.46 10.63 34.56
CA LYS A 470 -27.74 10.20 35.18
C LYS A 470 -28.45 9.12 34.39
N ASN A 471 -28.07 8.93 33.13
CA ASN A 471 -28.60 7.90 32.25
C ASN A 471 -27.62 7.65 31.10
N LYS A 472 -27.85 6.54 30.40
CA LYS A 472 -27.05 6.12 29.24
C LYS A 472 -27.10 7.09 28.06
N ASP A 473 -28.20 7.83 27.89
CA ASP A 473 -28.36 8.77 26.76
C ASP A 473 -27.38 9.94 26.88
N GLN A 474 -27.09 10.40 28.10
CA GLN A 474 -26.05 11.39 28.36
C GLN A 474 -24.65 10.88 28.04
N VAL A 475 -24.39 9.60 28.30
CA VAL A 475 -23.09 8.97 28.01
C VAL A 475 -22.91 8.83 26.50
N GLN A 476 -23.92 8.26 25.82
CA GLN A 476 -23.99 8.15 24.37
C GLN A 476 -23.77 9.53 23.71
N TYR A 477 -24.44 10.57 24.22
CA TYR A 477 -24.26 11.93 23.73
C TYR A 477 -22.80 12.39 23.77
N MET A 478 -22.11 12.18 24.89
CA MET A 478 -20.73 12.63 25.07
C MET A 478 -19.73 11.84 24.23
N ILE A 479 -19.94 10.53 24.04
CA ILE A 479 -19.11 9.71 23.15
C ILE A 479 -19.24 10.20 21.71
N GLU A 480 -20.47 10.36 21.23
CA GLU A 480 -20.72 10.88 19.89
C GLU A 480 -20.15 12.29 19.69
N LEU A 481 -20.22 13.15 20.71
CA LEU A 481 -19.61 14.48 20.65
C LEU A 481 -18.08 14.41 20.61
N GLY A 482 -17.45 13.56 21.43
CA GLY A 482 -16.00 13.37 21.44
C GLY A 482 -15.46 12.82 20.11
N VAL A 483 -16.16 11.83 19.54
CA VAL A 483 -15.83 11.29 18.20
C VAL A 483 -15.94 12.39 17.15
N LEU A 484 -17.02 13.17 17.13
CA LEU A 484 -17.16 14.26 16.15
C LEU A 484 -16.06 15.33 16.27
N VAL A 485 -15.63 15.66 17.49
CA VAL A 485 -14.52 16.61 17.70
C VAL A 485 -13.21 16.07 17.12
N GLN A 486 -12.92 14.79 17.34
CA GLN A 486 -11.75 14.13 16.73
C GLN A 486 -11.87 14.07 15.21
N SER A 487 -13.04 13.67 14.69
CA SER A 487 -13.26 13.60 13.24
C SER A 487 -13.10 14.95 12.56
N LEU A 488 -13.48 16.06 13.20
CA LEU A 488 -13.20 17.41 12.68
C LEU A 488 -11.69 17.66 12.54
N TRP A 489 -10.89 17.25 13.53
CA TRP A 489 -9.43 17.42 13.55
C TRP A 489 -8.71 16.63 12.46
N GLU A 490 -9.30 15.52 12.01
CA GLU A 490 -8.74 14.62 11.00
C GLU A 490 -9.12 15.00 9.56
N GLN A 491 -10.02 15.97 9.34
CA GLN A 491 -10.47 16.31 7.99
C GLN A 491 -9.37 16.96 7.14
N ASN A 492 -9.21 16.46 5.92
CA ASN A 492 -8.37 17.02 4.86
C ASN A 492 -9.15 17.39 3.58
N GLU A 493 -10.46 17.13 3.56
CA GLU A 493 -11.35 17.44 2.44
C GLU A 493 -12.41 18.47 2.87
N LEU A 494 -12.57 19.55 2.08
CA LEU A 494 -13.49 20.64 2.41
C LEU A 494 -14.96 20.17 2.48
N THR A 495 -15.42 19.36 1.53
CA THR A 495 -16.82 18.88 1.50
C THR A 495 -17.12 17.90 2.63
N ALA A 496 -16.16 17.03 3.00
CA ALA A 496 -16.32 16.13 4.14
C ALA A 496 -16.36 16.91 5.46
N LEU A 497 -15.54 17.95 5.59
CA LEU A 497 -15.54 18.87 6.74
C LEU A 497 -16.89 19.58 6.90
N GLU A 498 -17.48 20.11 5.83
CA GLU A 498 -18.79 20.80 5.90
C GLU A 498 -19.87 19.91 6.50
N ASN A 499 -19.97 18.66 6.04
CA ASN A 499 -20.93 17.70 6.58
C ASN A 499 -20.67 17.39 8.06
N THR A 500 -19.39 17.29 8.43
CA THR A 500 -18.98 17.02 9.81
C THR A 500 -19.27 18.22 10.73
N LEU A 501 -19.08 19.45 10.24
CA LEU A 501 -19.42 20.69 10.95
C LEU A 501 -20.93 20.81 11.18
N ASP A 502 -21.76 20.44 10.18
CA ASP A 502 -23.22 20.41 10.33
C ASP A 502 -23.66 19.39 11.39
N ALA A 503 -23.07 18.19 11.38
CA ALA A 503 -23.32 17.17 12.39
C ALA A 503 -22.89 17.62 13.80
N PHE A 504 -21.70 18.22 13.91
CA PHE A 504 -21.17 18.79 15.15
C PHE A 504 -22.05 19.92 15.69
N ALA A 505 -22.46 20.86 14.84
CA ALA A 505 -23.34 21.96 15.22
C ALA A 505 -24.71 21.48 15.71
N GLN A 506 -25.29 20.47 15.04
CA GLN A 506 -26.53 19.85 15.47
C GLN A 506 -26.36 19.13 16.80
N LYS A 507 -25.24 18.43 17.01
CA LYS A 507 -24.90 17.79 18.28
C LYS A 507 -24.76 18.81 19.42
N LEU A 508 -24.06 19.92 19.19
CA LEU A 508 -23.92 21.01 20.16
C LEU A 508 -25.28 21.64 20.50
N LYS A 509 -26.12 21.92 19.49
CA LYS A 509 -27.49 22.44 19.67
C LYS A 509 -28.31 21.57 20.62
N ASP A 510 -28.17 20.25 20.50
CA ASP A 510 -28.92 19.28 21.28
C ASP A 510 -28.38 19.06 22.70
N ALA A 511 -27.24 19.66 23.08
CA ALA A 511 -26.63 19.54 24.41
C ALA A 511 -27.63 19.78 25.55
N SER A 512 -28.48 20.80 25.42
CA SER A 512 -29.49 21.17 26.42
C SER A 512 -30.61 20.13 26.62
N ASN A 513 -30.74 19.16 25.70
CA ASN A 513 -31.69 18.05 25.82
C ASN A 513 -31.16 16.97 26.78
N TYR A 514 -29.83 16.86 26.89
CA TYR A 514 -29.15 15.84 27.69
C TYR A 514 -28.68 16.41 29.02
N PHE A 515 -28.15 17.64 29.03
CA PHE A 515 -27.55 18.29 30.19
C PHE A 515 -28.26 19.61 30.53
N ASN A 516 -28.38 19.91 31.82
CA ASN A 516 -29.01 21.13 32.32
C ASN A 516 -28.03 21.88 33.24
N ASP A 517 -26.98 22.39 32.61
CA ASP A 517 -25.90 23.16 33.23
C ASP A 517 -25.45 24.29 32.28
N GLN A 518 -24.51 25.10 32.73
CA GLN A 518 -24.09 26.28 31.99
C GLN A 518 -23.40 25.90 30.68
N GLN A 519 -22.53 24.88 30.72
CA GLN A 519 -21.77 24.42 29.56
C GLN A 519 -22.68 23.90 28.44
N ALA A 520 -23.71 23.11 28.79
CA ALA A 520 -24.69 22.63 27.81
C ALA A 520 -25.49 23.76 27.15
N ASN A 521 -25.78 24.84 27.89
CA ASN A 521 -26.45 26.02 27.34
C ASN A 521 -25.53 26.82 26.41
N GLU A 522 -24.25 26.91 26.72
CA GLU A 522 -23.23 27.53 25.87
C GLU A 522 -23.06 26.73 24.56
N PHE A 523 -22.87 25.41 24.65
CA PHE A 523 -22.82 24.51 23.48
C PHE A 523 -24.09 24.63 22.63
N SER A 524 -25.27 24.62 23.27
CA SER A 524 -26.53 24.78 22.55
C SER A 524 -26.63 26.12 21.81
N THR A 525 -26.06 27.18 22.39
CA THR A 525 -26.01 28.52 21.75
C THR A 525 -25.08 28.51 20.55
N TYR A 526 -23.86 27.95 20.68
CA TYR A 526 -22.90 27.86 19.60
C TYR A 526 -23.44 27.05 18.41
N GLY A 527 -24.02 25.87 18.66
CA GLY A 527 -24.65 25.06 17.62
C GLY A 527 -25.81 25.77 16.92
N LYS A 528 -26.67 26.48 17.69
CA LYS A 528 -27.76 27.29 17.11
C LYS A 528 -27.24 28.44 16.26
N ASP A 529 -26.17 29.10 16.66
CA ASP A 529 -25.62 30.23 15.94
C ASP A 529 -24.95 29.81 14.62
N TYR A 530 -24.30 28.64 14.58
CA TYR A 530 -23.84 28.05 13.34
C TYR A 530 -25.01 27.63 12.43
N LEU A 531 -26.01 26.91 12.95
CA LEU A 531 -27.15 26.42 12.16
C LEU A 531 -28.08 27.53 11.63
N LYS A 532 -28.02 28.75 12.20
CA LYS A 532 -28.71 29.94 11.64
C LYS A 532 -28.10 30.38 10.30
N ARG A 533 -26.88 29.95 9.98
CA ARG A 533 -26.25 30.17 8.68
C ARG A 533 -26.97 29.28 7.66
N THR A 534 -27.97 29.86 7.00
CA THR A 534 -28.87 29.11 6.09
C THR A 534 -28.38 29.15 4.64
N ASN A 535 -27.48 30.07 4.31
CA ASN A 535 -26.88 30.18 2.98
C ASN A 535 -25.67 29.25 2.85
N GLU A 536 -25.65 28.42 1.81
CA GLU A 536 -24.58 27.48 1.45
C GLU A 536 -23.22 28.17 1.32
N ILE A 537 -23.22 29.42 0.83
CA ILE A 537 -22.01 30.24 0.66
C ILE A 537 -21.34 30.53 2.01
N ASP A 538 -22.13 30.94 3.01
CA ASP A 538 -21.60 31.28 4.33
C ASP A 538 -21.02 30.06 5.06
N LYS A 539 -21.60 28.88 4.82
CA LYS A 539 -21.08 27.61 5.36
C LYS A 539 -19.76 27.23 4.71
N ASN A 540 -19.66 27.34 3.39
CA ASN A 540 -18.46 27.00 2.64
C ASN A 540 -17.26 27.90 3.00
N VAL A 541 -17.46 29.21 3.00
CA VAL A 541 -16.40 30.16 3.37
C VAL A 541 -15.96 29.97 4.83
N PHE A 542 -16.90 29.65 5.73
CA PHE A 542 -16.56 29.32 7.11
C PHE A 542 -15.79 28.00 7.21
N ALA A 543 -16.21 26.95 6.49
CA ALA A 543 -15.55 25.65 6.49
C ALA A 543 -14.12 25.75 5.95
N TYR A 544 -13.90 26.51 4.88
CA TYR A 544 -12.57 26.77 4.33
C TYR A 544 -11.64 27.40 5.37
N ARG A 545 -12.12 28.44 6.05
CA ARG A 545 -11.38 29.11 7.13
C ARG A 545 -11.10 28.16 8.29
N PHE A 546 -12.10 27.38 8.69
CA PHE A 546 -12.00 26.42 9.78
C PHE A 546 -10.98 25.33 9.46
N LEU A 547 -11.01 24.76 8.24
CA LEU A 547 -10.07 23.77 7.73
C LEU A 547 -8.64 24.26 7.82
N TYR A 548 -8.39 25.50 7.36
CA TYR A 548 -7.07 26.10 7.45
C TYR A 548 -6.61 26.23 8.90
N SER A 549 -7.46 26.75 9.79
CA SER A 549 -7.09 26.97 11.19
C SER A 549 -6.82 25.67 11.95
N ILE A 550 -7.64 24.63 11.77
CA ILE A 550 -7.39 23.33 12.42
C ILE A 550 -6.16 22.64 11.85
N ALA A 551 -5.98 22.68 10.52
CA ALA A 551 -4.85 22.04 9.87
C ALA A 551 -3.55 22.74 10.25
N TYR A 552 -3.57 24.07 10.34
CA TYR A 552 -2.44 24.85 10.85
C TYR A 552 -2.09 24.42 12.28
N GLU A 553 -3.04 24.39 13.21
CA GLU A 553 -2.77 23.96 14.60
C GLU A 553 -2.25 22.52 14.70
N LYS A 554 -2.74 21.63 13.83
CA LYS A 554 -2.33 20.22 13.74
C LYS A 554 -0.93 20.04 13.17
N LEU A 555 -0.55 20.78 12.13
CA LEU A 555 0.67 20.50 11.35
C LEU A 555 1.83 21.46 11.66
N GLU A 556 1.55 22.72 11.97
CA GLU A 556 2.57 23.76 12.16
C GLU A 556 2.39 24.60 13.44
N GLY A 557 1.23 24.52 14.08
CA GLY A 557 0.87 25.34 15.24
C GLY A 557 1.43 24.80 16.54
N TYR A 558 0.79 25.17 17.65
CA TYR A 558 1.32 24.89 18.99
C TYR A 558 1.03 23.46 19.47
N TYR A 559 -0.05 22.85 18.98
CA TYR A 559 -0.59 21.63 19.55
C TYR A 559 -0.15 20.35 18.85
N GLN A 560 0.28 20.43 17.58
CA GLN A 560 0.90 19.39 16.74
C GLN A 560 0.63 17.93 17.13
N GLY A 561 -0.10 17.21 16.28
CA GLY A 561 -0.31 15.77 16.47
C GLY A 561 -1.70 15.30 16.04
N ASP A 562 -1.90 13.99 16.07
CA ASP A 562 -3.14 13.37 15.59
C ASP A 562 -4.29 13.42 16.59
N ILE A 563 -4.02 13.69 17.86
CA ILE A 563 -5.06 13.81 18.90
C ILE A 563 -5.45 15.28 19.10
N VAL A 564 -6.74 15.56 19.00
CA VAL A 564 -7.29 16.91 19.13
C VAL A 564 -7.22 17.45 20.56
N GLU A 565 -6.91 18.75 20.71
CA GLU A 565 -7.24 19.50 21.94
C GLU A 565 -8.63 20.16 21.75
N PRO A 566 -9.69 19.68 22.43
CA PRO A 566 -11.07 20.06 22.11
C PRO A 566 -11.39 21.54 22.28
N MET A 567 -10.66 22.23 23.17
CA MET A 567 -10.82 23.67 23.36
C MET A 567 -10.51 24.45 22.08
N ILE A 568 -9.59 23.99 21.24
CA ILE A 568 -9.23 24.64 19.98
C ILE A 568 -10.40 24.57 19.00
N VAL A 569 -10.95 23.36 18.81
CA VAL A 569 -12.09 23.12 17.92
C VAL A 569 -13.27 24.01 18.32
N LEU A 570 -13.59 24.06 19.62
CA LEU A 570 -14.66 24.92 20.13
C LEU A 570 -14.33 26.41 19.95
N TYR A 571 -13.10 26.83 20.24
CA TYR A 571 -12.67 28.22 20.07
C TYR A 571 -12.83 28.67 18.61
N LEU A 572 -12.22 27.93 17.68
CA LEU A 572 -12.27 28.20 16.24
C LEU A 572 -13.71 28.18 15.72
N PHE A 573 -14.54 27.27 16.23
CA PHE A 573 -15.95 27.15 15.83
C PHE A 573 -16.77 28.39 16.21
N THR A 574 -16.39 29.06 17.30
CA THR A 574 -17.08 30.26 17.82
C THR A 574 -16.53 31.58 17.28
N GLU A 575 -15.52 31.54 16.41
CA GLU A 575 -14.93 32.77 15.90
C GLU A 575 -15.93 33.61 15.09
N SER A 576 -15.83 34.93 15.26
CA SER A 576 -16.69 35.88 14.59
C SER A 576 -16.52 35.80 13.07
N TYR A 577 -17.63 35.64 12.36
CA TYR A 577 -17.67 35.59 10.91
C TYR A 577 -18.69 36.59 10.37
N GLN A 578 -18.30 37.34 9.33
CA GLN A 578 -19.23 38.22 8.62
C GLN A 578 -19.90 37.45 7.48
N SER A 579 -21.22 37.28 7.60
CA SER A 579 -22.05 36.64 6.57
C SER A 579 -22.22 37.54 5.35
N ILE A 580 -22.20 36.93 4.15
CA ILE A 580 -22.43 37.63 2.88
C ILE A 580 -23.83 38.26 2.83
N ASP A 581 -24.82 37.64 3.49
CA ASP A 581 -26.19 38.16 3.57
C ASP A 581 -26.27 39.49 4.34
N LYS A 582 -25.29 39.78 5.21
CA LYS A 582 -25.17 41.06 5.91
C LYS A 582 -24.47 42.12 5.06
N ALA A 583 -23.81 41.72 3.98
CA ALA A 583 -23.01 42.58 3.12
C ALA A 583 -23.85 43.34 2.08
N THR A 584 -24.94 43.98 2.50
CA THR A 584 -25.94 44.64 1.61
C THR A 584 -25.57 46.07 1.18
N LYS A 585 -24.38 46.53 1.51
CA LYS A 585 -23.89 47.89 1.20
C LYS A 585 -22.44 47.83 0.74
N LEU A 586 -22.01 48.86 0.03
CA LEU A 586 -20.68 48.92 -0.59
C LEU A 586 -19.54 48.62 0.39
N ILE A 587 -19.52 49.29 1.54
CA ILE A 587 -18.44 49.12 2.52
C ILE A 587 -18.43 47.68 3.08
N PRO A 588 -19.54 47.13 3.61
CA PRO A 588 -19.62 45.72 4.00
C PRO A 588 -19.27 44.71 2.90
N MET A 589 -19.74 44.89 1.67
CA MET A 589 -19.42 43.97 0.55
C MET A 589 -17.93 43.99 0.21
N ASN A 590 -17.35 45.19 0.14
CA ASN A 590 -15.93 45.32 -0.12
C ASN A 590 -15.08 44.71 1.01
N GLN A 591 -15.52 44.85 2.27
CA GLN A 591 -14.85 44.23 3.41
C GLN A 591 -14.97 42.70 3.36
N TRP A 592 -16.16 42.17 3.09
CA TRP A 592 -16.38 40.72 2.98
C TRP A 592 -15.49 40.07 1.91
N LEU A 593 -15.40 40.70 0.73
CA LEU A 593 -14.52 40.24 -0.35
C LEU A 593 -13.02 40.36 -0.01
N GLU A 594 -12.63 41.36 0.78
CA GLU A 594 -11.25 41.50 1.26
C GLU A 594 -10.92 40.39 2.27
N ASP A 595 -11.82 40.13 3.22
CA ASP A 595 -11.64 39.10 4.25
C ASP A 595 -11.56 37.70 3.62
N ALA A 596 -12.43 37.38 2.67
CA ALA A 596 -12.41 36.11 1.94
C ALA A 596 -11.11 35.91 1.15
N MET A 597 -10.64 36.96 0.46
CA MET A 597 -9.39 36.94 -0.31
C MET A 597 -8.16 36.75 0.59
N ASN A 598 -8.09 37.43 1.73
CA ASN A 598 -6.95 37.31 2.64
C ASN A 598 -6.84 35.90 3.23
N VAL A 599 -7.97 35.33 3.68
CA VAL A 599 -8.01 33.94 4.18
C VAL A 599 -7.55 32.97 3.10
N GLN A 600 -7.95 33.17 1.85
CA GLN A 600 -7.55 32.31 0.74
C GLN A 600 -6.05 32.41 0.45
N ILE A 601 -5.49 33.63 0.34
CA ILE A 601 -4.06 33.86 0.08
C ILE A 601 -3.19 33.24 1.19
N ASP A 602 -3.58 33.42 2.44
CA ASP A 602 -2.83 32.87 3.58
C ASP A 602 -2.87 31.33 3.60
N ALA A 603 -3.98 30.73 3.18
CA ALA A 603 -4.19 29.29 3.24
C ALA A 603 -3.69 28.52 2.00
N GLU A 604 -3.67 29.12 0.81
CA GLU A 604 -3.33 28.43 -0.46
C GLU A 604 -1.95 27.75 -0.42
N HIS A 605 -0.92 28.46 0.01
CA HIS A 605 0.44 27.90 0.12
C HIS A 605 0.51 26.75 1.12
N PHE A 606 -0.30 26.83 2.19
CA PHE A 606 -0.36 25.79 3.20
C PHE A 606 -1.06 24.54 2.65
N PHE A 607 -2.21 24.70 2.01
CA PHE A 607 -2.96 23.59 1.42
C PHE A 607 -2.22 22.91 0.26
N GLU A 608 -1.50 23.68 -0.57
CA GLU A 608 -0.62 23.12 -1.61
C GLU A 608 0.51 22.28 -1.01
N LYS A 609 1.11 22.75 0.09
CA LYS A 609 2.20 22.04 0.78
C LYS A 609 1.77 20.69 1.35
N TYR A 610 0.52 20.58 1.79
CA TYR A 610 -0.01 19.38 2.46
C TYR A 610 -1.10 18.64 1.66
N GLU A 611 -1.27 18.98 0.39
CA GLU A 611 -2.14 18.27 -0.58
C GLU A 611 -3.62 18.14 -0.13
N PHE A 612 -4.21 19.20 0.42
CA PHE A 612 -5.63 19.21 0.83
C PHE A 612 -6.59 19.27 -0.37
N ASP A 613 -7.73 18.57 -0.29
CA ASP A 613 -8.79 18.66 -1.30
C ASP A 613 -9.73 19.83 -1.01
N LEU A 614 -9.61 20.88 -1.82
CA LEU A 614 -10.41 22.11 -1.74
C LEU A 614 -11.53 22.14 -2.80
N THR A 615 -11.95 20.98 -3.32
CA THR A 615 -13.02 20.90 -4.31
C THR A 615 -14.28 21.61 -3.80
N GLY A 616 -14.80 22.55 -4.60
CA GLY A 616 -15.97 23.35 -4.26
C GLY A 616 -15.67 24.62 -3.44
N ALA A 617 -14.41 24.93 -3.13
CA ALA A 617 -14.04 26.19 -2.50
C ALA A 617 -14.34 27.41 -3.40
N LEU A 618 -14.76 28.51 -2.77
CA LEU A 618 -14.84 29.82 -3.43
C LEU A 618 -13.43 30.37 -3.70
N ASP A 619 -13.17 30.77 -4.94
CA ASP A 619 -11.92 31.38 -5.38
C ASP A 619 -12.12 32.88 -5.72
N VAL A 620 -11.65 33.74 -4.82
CA VAL A 620 -11.62 35.20 -4.98
C VAL A 620 -10.20 35.76 -5.15
N SER A 621 -9.20 34.91 -5.36
CA SER A 621 -7.76 35.27 -5.46
C SER A 621 -7.48 36.37 -6.50
N LYS A 622 -8.17 36.33 -7.66
CA LYS A 622 -8.04 37.32 -8.74
C LYS A 622 -8.34 38.77 -8.33
N ARG A 623 -9.06 38.97 -7.22
CA ARG A 623 -9.27 40.31 -6.67
C ARG A 623 -7.97 41.00 -6.26
N ALA A 624 -6.92 40.23 -5.92
CA ALA A 624 -5.61 40.76 -5.55
C ALA A 624 -4.99 41.62 -6.67
N GLU A 625 -5.29 41.30 -7.94
CA GLU A 625 -4.78 41.99 -9.13
C GLU A 625 -5.43 43.37 -9.36
N LEU A 626 -6.54 43.66 -8.69
CA LEU A 626 -7.32 44.88 -8.90
C LEU A 626 -6.76 46.07 -8.11
N SER A 627 -6.83 47.26 -8.72
CA SER A 627 -6.54 48.52 -8.04
C SER A 627 -7.55 48.82 -6.93
N SER A 628 -7.23 49.76 -6.03
CA SER A 628 -8.15 50.15 -4.94
C SER A 628 -9.47 50.73 -5.44
N GLU A 629 -9.52 51.28 -6.64
CA GLU A 629 -10.75 51.78 -7.26
C GLU A 629 -11.52 50.64 -7.94
N ASP A 630 -10.82 49.74 -8.65
CA ASP A 630 -11.45 48.56 -9.30
C ASP A 630 -12.02 47.57 -8.28
N ARG A 631 -11.42 47.46 -7.08
CA ARG A 631 -11.95 46.66 -5.97
C ARG A 631 -13.29 47.19 -5.46
N LYS A 632 -13.46 48.51 -5.38
CA LYS A 632 -14.76 49.12 -5.03
C LYS A 632 -15.78 48.83 -6.11
N GLU A 633 -15.39 48.92 -7.38
CA GLU A 633 -16.29 48.64 -8.49
C GLU A 633 -16.71 47.17 -8.54
N LEU A 634 -15.80 46.24 -8.20
CA LEU A 634 -16.15 44.83 -8.00
C LEU A 634 -17.18 44.68 -6.86
N ALA A 635 -17.01 45.36 -5.74
CA ALA A 635 -17.99 45.31 -4.65
C ALA A 635 -19.35 45.91 -5.05
N GLU A 636 -19.38 46.98 -5.87
CA GLU A 636 -20.62 47.51 -6.45
C GLU A 636 -21.27 46.51 -7.40
N TRP A 637 -20.49 45.84 -8.25
CA TRP A 637 -20.96 44.79 -9.15
C TRP A 637 -21.58 43.62 -8.38
N MET A 638 -20.90 43.15 -7.33
CA MET A 638 -21.42 42.06 -6.50
C MET A 638 -22.70 42.48 -5.75
N LEU A 639 -22.93 43.77 -5.48
CA LEU A 639 -24.20 44.23 -4.92
C LEU A 639 -25.33 44.27 -5.95
N THR A 640 -25.03 44.53 -7.22
CA THR A 640 -26.06 44.55 -8.26
C THR A 640 -26.62 43.18 -8.61
N GLU A 641 -25.83 42.13 -8.41
CA GLU A 641 -26.18 40.74 -8.75
C GLU A 641 -26.50 39.91 -7.49
N GLN A 642 -26.75 40.57 -6.35
CA GLN A 642 -26.85 39.90 -5.04
C GLN A 642 -27.98 38.87 -4.95
N ASP A 643 -29.07 39.06 -5.71
CA ASP A 643 -30.20 38.13 -5.76
C ASP A 643 -29.86 36.81 -6.49
N SER A 644 -28.71 36.73 -7.17
CA SER A 644 -28.29 35.55 -7.96
C SER A 644 -27.48 34.53 -7.14
N TYR A 645 -27.21 34.79 -5.86
CA TYR A 645 -26.31 33.99 -5.00
C TYR A 645 -27.02 32.82 -4.31
N GLU A 646 -27.36 31.78 -5.07
CA GLU A 646 -28.01 30.58 -4.51
C GLU A 646 -27.00 29.52 -4.01
N THR A 647 -25.85 29.39 -4.67
CA THR A 647 -24.78 28.43 -4.32
C THR A 647 -23.40 29.10 -4.44
N VAL A 648 -22.36 28.44 -3.92
CA VAL A 648 -20.97 28.87 -4.14
C VAL A 648 -20.64 28.94 -5.63
N GLY A 649 -21.16 28.02 -6.44
CA GLY A 649 -21.00 28.03 -7.89
C GLY A 649 -21.62 29.26 -8.55
N ASN A 650 -22.82 29.67 -8.13
CA ASN A 650 -23.46 30.90 -8.62
C ASN A 650 -22.64 32.15 -8.25
N LEU A 651 -22.15 32.20 -7.01
CA LEU A 651 -21.32 33.32 -6.55
C LEU A 651 -19.99 33.37 -7.32
N GLN A 652 -19.30 32.23 -7.47
CA GLN A 652 -18.07 32.11 -8.24
C GLN A 652 -18.28 32.54 -9.69
N TYR A 653 -19.42 32.16 -10.28
CA TYR A 653 -19.80 32.57 -11.62
C TYR A 653 -19.94 34.09 -11.74
N VAL A 654 -20.66 34.75 -10.83
CA VAL A 654 -20.84 36.22 -10.82
C VAL A 654 -19.53 36.95 -10.57
N PHE A 655 -18.68 36.43 -9.66
CA PHE A 655 -17.35 36.98 -9.38
C PHE A 655 -16.46 36.91 -10.62
N ASN A 656 -16.32 35.73 -11.23
CA ASN A 656 -15.52 35.53 -12.46
C ASN A 656 -16.02 36.44 -13.61
N ARG A 657 -17.34 36.66 -13.68
CA ARG A 657 -17.99 37.53 -14.65
C ARG A 657 -17.48 38.96 -14.63
N PHE A 658 -17.13 39.50 -13.47
CA PHE A 658 -16.55 40.85 -13.37
C PHE A 658 -15.29 41.00 -14.24
N PHE A 659 -14.48 39.94 -14.31
CA PHE A 659 -13.22 39.89 -15.06
C PHE A 659 -13.40 39.57 -16.55
N THR A 660 -14.63 39.29 -16.99
CA THR A 660 -14.97 39.13 -18.42
C THR A 660 -15.28 40.45 -19.12
N ALA A 661 -14.97 41.60 -18.49
CA ALA A 661 -15.21 42.91 -19.09
C ALA A 661 -14.46 43.06 -20.43
N PRO A 662 -15.10 43.62 -21.46
CA PRO A 662 -14.50 43.70 -22.79
C PRO A 662 -13.30 44.66 -22.79
N ASN A 663 -12.19 44.29 -23.43
CA ASN A 663 -11.00 45.16 -23.50
C ASN A 663 -11.18 46.25 -24.55
N VAL A 664 -11.94 47.29 -24.21
CA VAL A 664 -12.35 48.35 -25.14
C VAL A 664 -11.81 49.70 -24.70
N LYS A 665 -11.23 50.45 -25.64
CA LYS A 665 -10.63 51.77 -25.38
C LYS A 665 -11.26 52.84 -26.25
N GLY A 666 -11.68 53.94 -25.62
CA GLY A 666 -12.11 55.16 -26.30
C GLY A 666 -10.94 56.09 -26.62
N ASN A 667 -10.88 56.58 -27.85
CA ASN A 667 -10.02 57.68 -28.25
C ASN A 667 -10.89 58.93 -28.42
N ASP A 668 -10.88 59.78 -27.40
CA ASP A 668 -11.73 60.97 -27.33
C ASP A 668 -11.41 61.98 -28.44
N ILE A 669 -10.12 62.20 -28.74
CA ILE A 669 -9.66 63.15 -29.78
C ILE A 669 -10.20 62.76 -31.16
N ASN A 670 -10.21 61.47 -31.45
CA ASN A 670 -10.66 60.97 -32.76
C ASN A 670 -12.13 60.52 -32.76
N ASN A 671 -12.85 60.65 -31.64
CA ASN A 671 -14.22 60.13 -31.46
C ASN A 671 -14.36 58.67 -31.93
N THR A 672 -13.41 57.81 -31.56
CA THR A 672 -13.39 56.39 -31.98
C THR A 672 -13.26 55.44 -30.82
N LEU A 673 -13.70 54.21 -31.02
CA LEU A 673 -13.78 53.16 -30.02
C LEU A 673 -13.09 51.92 -30.61
N THR A 674 -12.09 51.39 -29.91
CA THR A 674 -11.22 50.29 -30.38
C THR A 674 -11.36 49.08 -29.48
N GLY A 675 -11.39 47.88 -30.07
CA GLY A 675 -11.59 46.62 -29.34
C GLY A 675 -13.06 46.13 -29.29
N LEU A 676 -13.96 46.73 -30.07
CA LEU A 676 -15.34 46.24 -30.23
C LEU A 676 -15.40 45.05 -31.18
N ASP A 677 -16.17 44.02 -30.82
CA ASP A 677 -16.45 42.88 -31.69
C ASP A 677 -17.92 42.44 -31.61
N SER A 678 -18.30 41.44 -32.43
CA SER A 678 -19.68 40.97 -32.57
C SER A 678 -20.24 40.23 -31.35
N THR A 679 -19.43 39.97 -30.33
CA THR A 679 -19.86 39.38 -29.05
C THR A 679 -20.28 40.45 -28.04
N MET A 680 -20.20 41.73 -28.41
CA MET A 680 -20.47 42.85 -27.52
C MET A 680 -21.74 43.61 -27.88
N GLU A 681 -22.26 44.36 -26.91
CA GLU A 681 -23.34 45.32 -27.07
C GLU A 681 -22.99 46.63 -26.37
N ILE A 682 -23.55 47.74 -26.86
CA ILE A 682 -23.30 49.07 -26.33
C ILE A 682 -24.59 49.78 -25.96
N SER A 683 -24.51 50.64 -24.94
CA SER A 683 -25.61 51.51 -24.50
C SER A 683 -25.14 52.97 -24.47
N PHE A 684 -26.02 53.88 -24.88
CA PHE A 684 -25.78 55.33 -24.87
C PHE A 684 -26.63 56.06 -23.82
N ASP A 685 -27.50 55.34 -23.12
CA ASP A 685 -28.55 55.87 -22.26
C ASP A 685 -28.48 55.25 -20.86
N ASP A 686 -27.25 55.14 -20.35
CA ASP A 686 -26.97 54.67 -19.00
C ASP A 686 -27.47 53.25 -18.71
N LYS A 687 -27.22 52.33 -19.66
CA LYS A 687 -27.52 50.89 -19.58
C LYS A 687 -29.00 50.53 -19.72
N LEU A 688 -29.87 51.49 -20.04
CA LEU A 688 -31.31 51.24 -20.23
C LEU A 688 -31.59 50.43 -21.49
N HIS A 689 -30.92 50.75 -22.60
CA HIS A 689 -31.08 50.02 -23.86
C HIS A 689 -29.72 49.61 -24.41
N TRP A 690 -29.62 48.33 -24.77
CA TRP A 690 -28.41 47.72 -25.32
C TRP A 690 -28.58 47.42 -26.80
N ILE A 691 -27.56 47.79 -27.57
CA ILE A 691 -27.52 47.66 -29.02
C ILE A 691 -26.39 46.70 -29.36
N ASP A 692 -26.71 45.58 -29.99
CA ASP A 692 -25.72 44.62 -30.47
C ASP A 692 -24.74 45.32 -31.42
N VAL A 693 -23.43 45.24 -31.13
CA VAL A 693 -22.38 45.85 -31.94
C VAL A 693 -22.47 45.35 -33.38
N ALA A 694 -22.86 44.10 -33.62
CA ALA A 694 -23.03 43.53 -34.95
C ALA A 694 -24.17 44.21 -35.76
N SER A 695 -25.11 44.88 -35.08
CA SER A 695 -26.23 45.59 -35.71
C SER A 695 -25.93 47.06 -36.02
N ILE A 696 -24.79 47.57 -35.56
CA ILE A 696 -24.40 48.98 -35.70
C ILE A 696 -23.72 49.19 -37.05
N GLN A 697 -24.42 49.89 -37.95
CA GLN A 697 -23.85 50.21 -39.27
C GLN A 697 -22.88 51.40 -39.25
N LYS A 698 -23.06 52.35 -38.31
CA LYS A 698 -22.17 53.49 -38.08
C LYS A 698 -22.51 54.16 -36.73
N THR A 699 -21.57 54.22 -35.81
CA THR A 699 -21.71 54.97 -34.55
C THR A 699 -20.98 56.31 -34.63
N ASP A 700 -21.69 57.38 -34.26
CA ASP A 700 -21.13 58.72 -34.12
C ASP A 700 -20.88 59.02 -32.64
N PHE A 701 -19.61 58.99 -32.24
CA PHE A 701 -19.18 59.29 -30.87
C PHE A 701 -18.82 60.77 -30.66
N SER A 702 -19.11 61.65 -31.63
CA SER A 702 -18.83 63.09 -31.49
C SER A 702 -19.73 63.79 -30.47
N GLY A 703 -19.19 64.81 -29.81
CA GLY A 703 -19.87 65.59 -28.77
C GLY A 703 -19.74 64.97 -27.38
N ASN A 704 -20.37 65.59 -26.37
CA ASN A 704 -20.37 65.07 -25.01
C ASN A 704 -21.26 63.81 -24.94
N LYS A 705 -20.67 62.62 -24.95
CA LYS A 705 -21.39 61.34 -24.91
C LYS A 705 -20.78 60.39 -23.90
N THR A 706 -21.62 59.63 -23.21
CA THR A 706 -21.19 58.49 -22.41
C THR A 706 -21.65 57.22 -23.10
N VAL A 707 -20.74 56.28 -23.28
CA VAL A 707 -20.98 54.99 -23.93
C VAL A 707 -20.62 53.90 -22.96
N TRP A 708 -21.53 52.96 -22.76
CA TRP A 708 -21.32 51.76 -21.98
C TRP A 708 -21.14 50.57 -22.92
N VAL A 709 -20.16 49.70 -22.65
CA VAL A 709 -19.85 48.54 -23.51
C VAL A 709 -19.73 47.27 -22.67
N ARG A 710 -20.44 46.19 -23.03
CA ARG A 710 -20.32 44.87 -22.38
C ARG A 710 -20.38 43.74 -23.39
N HIS A 711 -20.03 42.52 -22.98
CA HIS A 711 -20.37 41.33 -23.76
C HIS A 711 -21.89 41.08 -23.70
N LYS A 712 -22.49 40.78 -24.86
CA LYS A 712 -23.95 40.62 -25.02
C LYS A 712 -24.43 39.29 -24.43
N ALA A 713 -25.67 39.28 -23.92
CA ALA A 713 -26.32 38.07 -23.41
C ALA A 713 -26.57 37.06 -24.54
N VAL A 714 -26.39 35.76 -24.28
CA VAL A 714 -26.64 34.69 -25.25
C VAL A 714 -27.47 33.59 -24.58
N SER A 715 -28.68 33.34 -25.09
CA SER A 715 -29.63 32.38 -24.51
C SER A 715 -29.95 32.69 -23.04
N ASP A 716 -29.67 31.77 -22.11
CA ASP A 716 -29.91 31.91 -20.67
C ASP A 716 -28.74 32.59 -19.94
N GLU A 717 -27.65 32.92 -20.65
CA GLU A 717 -26.52 33.66 -20.09
C GLU A 717 -26.81 35.17 -20.04
N LEU A 718 -26.83 35.74 -18.83
CA LEU A 718 -26.88 37.18 -18.58
C LEU A 718 -25.71 37.91 -19.29
N PRO A 719 -25.64 39.25 -19.37
CA PRO A 719 -24.52 39.99 -19.99
C PRO A 719 -23.40 40.43 -19.01
N GLY A 720 -22.14 40.59 -19.49
CA GLY A 720 -20.95 40.86 -18.63
C GLY A 720 -20.84 42.28 -18.06
N ARG A 721 -19.76 42.60 -17.28
CA ARG A 721 -19.53 43.98 -16.76
C ARG A 721 -19.44 44.98 -17.90
N ALA A 722 -20.15 46.09 -17.74
CA ALA A 722 -20.14 47.20 -18.67
C ALA A 722 -19.04 48.22 -18.37
N ILE A 723 -18.17 48.50 -19.35
CA ILE A 723 -17.15 49.54 -19.26
C ILE A 723 -17.72 50.89 -19.73
N LYS A 724 -17.51 51.94 -18.94
CA LYS A 724 -17.89 53.32 -19.26
C LYS A 724 -16.80 54.02 -20.05
N ILE A 725 -17.16 54.63 -21.17
CA ILE A 725 -16.28 55.46 -21.99
C ILE A 725 -16.96 56.81 -22.19
N VAL A 726 -16.26 57.88 -21.81
CA VAL A 726 -16.77 59.25 -21.93
C VAL A 726 -16.05 59.96 -23.07
N PHE A 727 -16.83 60.49 -24.00
CA PHE A 727 -16.40 61.37 -25.08
C PHE A 727 -16.77 62.81 -24.76
N THR A 728 -15.89 63.75 -25.09
CA THR A 728 -16.08 65.19 -24.90
C THR A 728 -16.15 65.91 -26.24
N GLN A 729 -16.81 67.07 -26.27
CA GLN A 729 -16.99 67.84 -27.50
C GLN A 729 -15.64 68.41 -28.00
N ASN A 730 -15.09 67.81 -29.05
CA ASN A 730 -13.96 68.38 -29.77
C ASN A 730 -14.41 69.63 -30.55
N GLY A 731 -13.92 70.80 -30.14
CA GLY A 731 -14.24 72.08 -30.73
C GLY A 731 -13.80 72.17 -32.20
N ASP A 732 -14.75 72.49 -33.07
CA ASP A 732 -14.52 72.77 -34.49
C ASP A 732 -13.55 73.96 -34.60
N SER A 733 -12.38 73.76 -35.19
CA SER A 733 -11.51 74.88 -35.57
C SER A 733 -10.85 74.62 -36.92
N ASN A 734 -11.46 75.20 -37.94
CA ASN A 734 -10.74 75.66 -39.11
C ASN A 734 -10.89 77.17 -39.20
N THR A 735 -9.89 77.92 -38.73
CA THR A 735 -9.42 79.17 -39.34
C THR A 735 -8.00 79.48 -38.85
N ASP A 736 -7.04 79.28 -39.76
CA ASP A 736 -6.07 80.26 -40.25
C ASP A 736 -5.12 81.03 -39.28
N ASN A 737 -3.84 80.99 -39.66
CA ASN A 737 -2.66 81.79 -39.28
C ASN A 737 -1.96 81.63 -37.91
N GLY A 738 -0.73 81.08 -37.95
CA GLY A 738 0.42 81.70 -37.28
C GLY A 738 1.34 80.87 -36.37
N ASN A 739 2.30 80.17 -36.98
CA ASN A 739 3.69 79.92 -36.52
C ASN A 739 3.99 78.83 -35.45
N GLY A 740 4.81 77.82 -35.83
CA GLY A 740 5.53 76.94 -34.89
C GLY A 740 5.93 75.52 -35.35
N SER A 741 6.85 75.41 -36.33
CA SER A 741 7.86 74.33 -36.57
C SER A 741 7.47 72.82 -36.70
N THR A 742 7.83 72.28 -37.88
CA THR A 742 7.85 70.90 -38.44
C THR A 742 8.77 69.87 -37.72
N PRO A 743 8.80 68.53 -38.03
CA PRO A 743 8.37 67.86 -39.29
C PRO A 743 7.70 66.44 -39.25
N ASN A 744 7.08 66.14 -40.40
CA ASN A 744 6.52 64.88 -40.99
C ASN A 744 7.65 63.86 -41.37
N PRO A 745 7.46 62.67 -42.03
CA PRO A 745 6.40 62.20 -42.98
C PRO A 745 5.87 60.75 -42.79
N GLY A 746 4.82 60.21 -43.44
CA GLY A 746 3.85 60.65 -44.46
C GLY A 746 3.12 59.46 -45.14
N GLY A 747 1.89 59.72 -45.66
CA GLY A 747 1.26 59.13 -46.87
C GLY A 747 0.65 57.71 -46.80
N ASN A 748 -0.50 57.31 -47.38
CA ASN A 748 -1.80 57.83 -47.90
C ASN A 748 -2.30 56.86 -49.01
N THR A 749 -3.61 56.93 -49.30
CA THR A 749 -4.42 56.43 -50.45
C THR A 749 -5.04 55.04 -50.22
N GLY A 750 -6.36 54.84 -50.21
CA GLY A 750 -7.52 55.54 -50.81
C GLY A 750 -8.26 54.50 -51.69
N GLY A 751 -9.58 54.35 -51.78
CA GLY A 751 -10.76 55.06 -51.29
C GLY A 751 -11.90 54.78 -52.29
N GLY A 752 -13.12 54.53 -51.80
CA GLY A 752 -14.35 55.02 -52.44
C GLY A 752 -15.24 54.08 -53.28
N SER A 753 -16.44 53.84 -52.72
CA SER A 753 -17.75 54.23 -53.29
C SER A 753 -18.71 53.15 -53.78
N SER A 754 -19.94 53.30 -53.26
CA SER A 754 -21.18 52.53 -53.38
C SER A 754 -21.94 52.74 -54.70
N THR A 755 -22.82 51.79 -55.08
CA THR A 755 -24.26 52.07 -55.41
C THR A 755 -25.10 50.81 -55.75
N THR A 756 -26.31 50.79 -55.15
CA THR A 756 -27.62 50.26 -55.63
C THR A 756 -27.95 48.75 -55.69
N THR A 757 -29.12 48.45 -55.11
CA THR A 757 -29.86 47.19 -54.93
C THR A 757 -30.50 46.63 -56.22
N PRO A 758 -30.87 45.32 -56.25
CA PRO A 758 -32.30 45.00 -56.08
C PRO A 758 -32.58 43.79 -55.16
N VAL A 759 -33.80 43.82 -54.64
CA VAL A 759 -34.43 42.91 -53.68
C VAL A 759 -34.43 41.45 -54.17
N THR A 760 -34.09 40.53 -53.28
CA THR A 760 -34.67 39.17 -53.29
C THR A 760 -34.91 38.72 -51.86
N SER A 761 -36.17 38.47 -51.54
CA SER A 761 -36.65 37.84 -50.31
C SER A 761 -35.82 36.60 -49.94
N THR A 762 -35.39 36.48 -48.68
CA THR A 762 -34.75 35.27 -48.11
C THR A 762 -35.30 35.04 -46.69
N PRO A 763 -35.55 33.78 -46.27
CA PRO A 763 -36.71 33.36 -45.46
C PRO A 763 -36.45 33.26 -43.95
N ALA A 764 -37.52 32.98 -43.19
CA ALA A 764 -37.50 32.52 -41.79
C ALA A 764 -36.38 31.48 -41.53
N PRO A 765 -35.80 31.41 -40.31
CA PRO A 765 -34.61 30.59 -40.05
C PRO A 765 -34.91 29.14 -40.43
N THR A 766 -34.29 28.72 -41.52
CA THR A 766 -34.37 27.37 -42.07
C THR A 766 -33.07 26.68 -41.71
N THR A 767 -33.16 25.43 -41.28
CA THR A 767 -32.03 24.51 -41.12
C THR A 767 -31.13 24.61 -42.35
N LYS A 768 -29.87 25.01 -42.15
CA LYS A 768 -28.91 25.16 -43.25
C LYS A 768 -28.31 23.79 -43.54
N GLN A 769 -28.59 23.23 -44.71
CA GLN A 769 -27.97 22.00 -45.17
C GLN A 769 -26.94 22.28 -46.25
N GLU A 770 -25.76 21.73 -46.11
CA GLU A 770 -24.69 21.76 -47.12
C GLU A 770 -24.19 20.35 -47.42
N GLN A 771 -23.79 20.11 -48.67
CA GLN A 771 -23.15 18.85 -49.07
C GLN A 771 -21.64 19.03 -49.14
N ILE A 772 -20.92 18.21 -48.38
CA ILE A 772 -19.46 18.12 -48.39
C ILE A 772 -19.09 16.81 -49.08
N VAL A 773 -18.26 16.85 -50.11
CA VAL A 773 -17.80 15.64 -50.78
C VAL A 773 -16.47 15.21 -50.17
N VAL A 774 -16.43 14.02 -49.59
CA VAL A 774 -15.22 13.46 -48.96
C VAL A 774 -14.71 12.24 -49.71
N ASP A 775 -13.43 11.98 -49.54
CA ASP A 775 -12.75 10.86 -50.17
C ASP A 775 -13.00 9.55 -49.40
N VAL A 776 -13.25 8.48 -50.15
CA VAL A 776 -13.20 7.10 -49.67
C VAL A 776 -11.83 6.54 -50.07
N ASN A 777 -10.98 6.30 -49.08
CA ASN A 777 -9.57 5.97 -49.27
C ASN A 777 -9.27 4.48 -49.02
N GLY A 778 -8.20 3.97 -49.62
CA GLY A 778 -7.59 2.69 -49.26
C GLY A 778 -6.67 2.78 -48.04
N ALA A 779 -6.06 1.66 -47.65
CA ALA A 779 -5.21 1.56 -46.45
C ALA A 779 -4.04 2.57 -46.40
N ASN A 780 -3.57 3.06 -47.55
CA ASN A 780 -2.45 4.01 -47.67
C ASN A 780 -2.89 5.45 -47.98
N GLY A 781 -4.16 5.80 -47.73
CA GLY A 781 -4.70 7.13 -48.06
C GLY A 781 -4.94 7.36 -49.55
N THR A 782 -4.76 6.34 -50.40
CA THR A 782 -5.04 6.42 -51.83
C THR A 782 -6.53 6.56 -52.08
N ASN A 783 -6.93 7.60 -52.80
CA ASN A 783 -8.33 7.83 -53.12
C ASN A 783 -8.91 6.70 -53.99
N LEU A 784 -9.95 6.03 -53.48
CA LEU A 784 -10.76 5.07 -54.24
C LEU A 784 -11.92 5.82 -54.91
N THR A 785 -12.80 6.44 -54.14
CA THR A 785 -13.94 7.19 -54.68
C THR A 785 -14.29 8.36 -53.78
N LYS A 786 -15.45 8.97 -53.97
CA LYS A 786 -15.98 10.08 -53.17
C LYS A 786 -17.38 9.76 -52.68
N THR A 787 -17.67 10.16 -51.44
CA THR A 787 -18.99 10.04 -50.84
C THR A 787 -19.47 11.41 -50.34
N PRO A 788 -20.73 11.78 -50.55
CA PRO A 788 -21.28 13.01 -50.00
C PRO A 788 -21.58 12.84 -48.50
N ILE A 789 -21.31 13.90 -47.74
CA ILE A 789 -21.74 14.15 -46.37
C ILE A 789 -22.78 15.27 -46.44
N THR A 790 -23.92 15.07 -45.79
CA THR A 790 -24.90 16.14 -45.58
C THR A 790 -24.68 16.75 -44.21
N ARG A 791 -24.12 17.95 -44.17
CA ARG A 791 -23.91 18.72 -42.93
C ARG A 791 -25.10 19.63 -42.69
N THR A 792 -25.76 19.46 -41.55
CA THR A 792 -26.93 20.25 -41.16
C THR A 792 -26.57 21.13 -39.97
N THR A 793 -26.70 22.45 -40.12
CA THR A 793 -26.66 23.41 -39.00
C THR A 793 -28.09 23.71 -38.56
N GLU A 794 -28.43 23.28 -37.36
CA GLU A 794 -29.72 23.54 -36.72
C GLU A 794 -29.82 24.99 -36.24
N THR A 795 -31.05 25.44 -35.94
CA THR A 795 -31.33 26.82 -35.54
C THR A 795 -30.69 27.23 -34.21
N ASN A 796 -30.29 26.26 -33.38
CA ASN A 796 -29.56 26.44 -32.13
C ASN A 796 -28.02 26.41 -32.32
N GLY A 797 -27.53 26.36 -33.57
CA GLY A 797 -26.10 26.27 -33.88
C GLY A 797 -25.51 24.85 -33.83
N THR A 798 -26.29 23.83 -33.46
CA THR A 798 -25.84 22.43 -33.46
C THR A 798 -25.55 21.97 -34.89
N ILE A 799 -24.39 21.34 -35.10
CA ILE A 799 -23.98 20.83 -36.41
C ILE A 799 -24.04 19.29 -36.40
N LYS A 800 -24.73 18.69 -37.37
CA LYS A 800 -24.87 17.24 -37.53
C LYS A 800 -24.43 16.79 -38.92
N ASP A 801 -23.68 15.70 -38.99
CA ASP A 801 -23.21 15.12 -40.26
C ASP A 801 -23.93 13.80 -40.54
N LEU A 802 -24.43 13.65 -41.77
CA LEU A 802 -25.00 12.40 -42.28
C LEU A 802 -24.22 11.92 -43.50
N VAL A 803 -23.56 10.77 -43.37
CA VAL A 803 -22.83 10.11 -44.46
C VAL A 803 -23.63 8.93 -44.98
N LYS A 804 -23.89 8.91 -46.29
CA LYS A 804 -24.58 7.78 -46.94
C LYS A 804 -23.69 7.14 -47.98
N MET A 805 -23.23 5.92 -47.70
CA MET A 805 -22.49 5.11 -48.65
C MET A 805 -23.45 4.24 -49.44
N THR A 806 -23.84 4.73 -50.61
CA THR A 806 -24.78 4.04 -51.51
C THR A 806 -24.15 2.78 -52.13
N GLU A 807 -25.00 1.90 -52.67
CA GLU A 807 -24.54 0.69 -53.38
C GLU A 807 -23.57 1.02 -54.52
N ALA A 808 -23.80 2.11 -55.26
CA ALA A 808 -22.95 2.53 -56.36
C ALA A 808 -21.55 2.92 -55.87
N ILE A 809 -21.46 3.69 -54.78
CA ILE A 809 -20.19 4.09 -54.15
C ILE A 809 -19.46 2.84 -53.65
N ALA A 810 -20.16 1.92 -52.98
CA ALA A 810 -19.56 0.68 -52.48
C ALA A 810 -18.99 -0.20 -53.60
N LYS A 811 -19.72 -0.38 -54.69
CA LYS A 811 -19.24 -1.14 -55.87
C LYS A 811 -18.00 -0.49 -56.49
N GLU A 812 -18.02 0.83 -56.66
CA GLU A 812 -16.87 1.56 -57.20
C GLU A 812 -15.64 1.48 -56.29
N SER A 813 -15.82 1.59 -54.96
CA SER A 813 -14.75 1.39 -53.98
C SER A 813 -14.13 0.00 -54.11
N VAL A 814 -14.94 -1.05 -54.25
CA VAL A 814 -14.49 -2.44 -54.41
C VAL A 814 -13.72 -2.63 -55.71
N GLU A 815 -14.23 -2.11 -56.83
CA GLU A 815 -13.56 -2.23 -58.14
C GLU A 815 -12.19 -1.57 -58.13
N LYS A 816 -12.09 -0.34 -57.59
CA LYS A 816 -10.83 0.40 -57.52
C LYS A 816 -9.87 -0.18 -56.48
N ALA A 817 -10.37 -0.64 -55.34
CA ALA A 817 -9.54 -1.32 -54.35
C ALA A 817 -8.93 -2.61 -54.92
N LYS A 818 -9.70 -3.39 -55.69
CA LYS A 818 -9.19 -4.58 -56.41
C LYS A 818 -8.11 -4.22 -57.44
N GLN A 819 -8.28 -3.13 -58.20
CA GLN A 819 -7.26 -2.67 -59.16
C GLN A 819 -5.95 -2.23 -58.48
N LEU A 820 -6.05 -1.68 -57.26
CA LEU A 820 -4.93 -1.18 -56.49
C LEU A 820 -4.38 -2.19 -55.46
N ASN A 821 -4.89 -3.43 -55.46
CA ASN A 821 -4.56 -4.47 -54.49
C ASN A 821 -4.73 -4.04 -53.02
N MET A 822 -5.87 -3.39 -52.73
CA MET A 822 -6.26 -2.90 -51.41
C MET A 822 -7.49 -3.63 -50.89
N ASN A 823 -7.62 -3.71 -49.57
CA ASN A 823 -8.72 -4.40 -48.88
C ASN A 823 -9.45 -3.49 -47.87
N THR A 824 -9.30 -2.17 -47.96
CA THR A 824 -9.90 -1.20 -47.04
C THR A 824 -10.70 -0.15 -47.81
N ALA A 825 -11.89 0.18 -47.33
CA ALA A 825 -12.62 1.40 -47.68
C ALA A 825 -12.72 2.30 -46.44
N ARG A 826 -11.90 3.35 -46.40
CA ARG A 826 -11.84 4.34 -45.31
C ARG A 826 -12.62 5.60 -45.69
N ILE A 827 -13.63 5.95 -44.94
CA ILE A 827 -14.34 7.23 -45.05
C ILE A 827 -13.70 8.19 -44.03
N VAL A 828 -13.19 9.34 -44.49
CA VAL A 828 -12.64 10.38 -43.61
C VAL A 828 -13.62 11.54 -43.52
N ILE A 829 -14.10 11.83 -42.32
CA ILE A 829 -15.11 12.86 -42.04
C ILE A 829 -14.41 14.06 -41.40
N PRO A 830 -14.28 15.21 -42.09
CA PRO A 830 -13.50 16.34 -41.60
C PRO A 830 -14.26 17.15 -40.54
N ASP A 831 -13.65 17.33 -39.37
CA ASP A 831 -14.14 18.22 -38.31
C ASP A 831 -13.01 18.98 -37.60
N THR A 832 -12.11 19.59 -38.36
CA THR A 832 -10.89 20.23 -37.82
C THR A 832 -11.15 21.38 -36.83
N LYS A 833 -12.39 21.88 -36.73
CA LYS A 833 -12.81 22.91 -35.76
C LYS A 833 -13.56 22.32 -34.58
N ASP A 834 -13.69 20.99 -34.54
CA ASP A 834 -14.41 20.24 -33.52
C ASP A 834 -15.83 20.80 -33.30
N ALA A 835 -16.53 21.10 -34.40
CA ALA A 835 -17.81 21.79 -34.42
C ALA A 835 -18.99 20.82 -34.62
N VAL A 836 -18.76 19.60 -35.11
CA VAL A 836 -19.81 18.60 -35.37
C VAL A 836 -20.22 17.91 -34.07
N SER A 837 -21.47 18.08 -33.66
CA SER A 837 -22.02 17.51 -32.41
C SER A 837 -22.44 16.05 -32.55
N GLU A 838 -22.73 15.59 -33.77
CA GLU A 838 -23.20 14.23 -34.06
C GLU A 838 -22.80 13.82 -35.47
N THR A 839 -22.33 12.58 -35.63
CA THR A 839 -22.06 11.99 -36.95
C THR A 839 -22.82 10.68 -37.11
N ARG A 840 -23.62 10.58 -38.17
CA ARG A 840 -24.37 9.38 -38.54
C ARG A 840 -23.90 8.84 -39.88
N ILE A 841 -23.61 7.55 -39.93
CA ILE A 841 -23.15 6.84 -41.13
C ILE A 841 -24.18 5.77 -41.46
N GLU A 842 -24.67 5.73 -42.71
CA GLU A 842 -25.67 4.78 -43.17
C GLU A 842 -25.19 4.05 -44.43
N LEU A 843 -25.21 2.72 -44.38
CA LEU A 843 -24.93 1.82 -45.49
C LEU A 843 -26.16 0.95 -45.73
N PRO A 844 -26.86 1.09 -46.87
CA PRO A 844 -27.92 0.17 -47.24
C PRO A 844 -27.38 -1.26 -47.36
N LYS A 845 -28.22 -2.26 -47.10
CA LYS A 845 -27.92 -3.70 -47.25
C LYS A 845 -27.18 -4.03 -48.54
N ALA A 846 -27.56 -3.42 -49.66
CA ALA A 846 -26.92 -3.63 -50.95
C ALA A 846 -25.47 -3.13 -50.99
N ALA A 847 -25.15 -2.03 -50.28
CA ALA A 847 -23.79 -1.52 -50.13
C ALA A 847 -22.95 -2.41 -49.21
N VAL A 848 -23.51 -2.88 -48.09
CA VAL A 848 -22.86 -3.84 -47.18
C VAL A 848 -22.52 -5.14 -47.93
N LYS A 849 -23.48 -5.64 -48.72
CA LYS A 849 -23.26 -6.81 -49.58
C LYS A 849 -22.14 -6.57 -50.60
N ALA A 850 -22.09 -5.40 -51.23
CA ALA A 850 -21.02 -5.07 -52.19
C ALA A 850 -19.64 -5.08 -51.52
N LEU A 851 -19.50 -4.52 -50.31
CA LEU A 851 -18.26 -4.57 -49.53
C LEU A 851 -17.86 -6.00 -49.16
N ASN A 852 -18.83 -6.82 -48.74
CA ASN A 852 -18.63 -8.23 -48.43
C ASN A 852 -18.13 -9.03 -49.66
N ASP A 853 -18.82 -8.91 -50.79
CA ASP A 853 -18.45 -9.55 -52.07
C ASP A 853 -17.07 -9.07 -52.56
N GLY A 854 -16.65 -7.88 -52.13
CA GLY A 854 -15.35 -7.30 -52.37
C GLY A 854 -14.23 -7.75 -51.43
N SER A 855 -14.57 -8.35 -50.29
CA SER A 855 -13.65 -8.62 -49.16
C SER A 855 -12.95 -7.35 -48.67
N LEU A 856 -13.67 -6.23 -48.62
CA LEU A 856 -13.16 -4.96 -48.09
C LEU A 856 -13.58 -4.79 -46.62
N LYS A 857 -12.65 -4.41 -45.75
CA LYS A 857 -12.98 -3.85 -44.42
C LYS A 857 -13.47 -2.41 -44.59
N LEU A 858 -14.41 -2.00 -43.73
CA LEU A 858 -14.91 -0.62 -43.67
C LEU A 858 -14.22 0.11 -42.53
N GLU A 859 -13.71 1.30 -42.78
CA GLU A 859 -13.13 2.15 -41.75
C GLU A 859 -13.79 3.54 -41.80
N ILE A 860 -14.21 4.07 -40.66
CA ILE A 860 -14.83 5.39 -40.53
C ILE A 860 -13.94 6.19 -39.61
N SER A 861 -13.31 7.23 -40.14
CA SER A 861 -12.40 8.10 -39.39
C SER A 861 -13.09 9.44 -39.15
N THR A 862 -13.35 9.74 -37.88
CA THR A 862 -13.74 11.07 -37.40
C THR A 862 -12.62 11.66 -36.57
N GLU A 863 -12.70 12.93 -36.21
CA GLU A 863 -11.72 13.57 -35.31
C GLU A 863 -11.74 12.98 -33.89
N ASN A 864 -12.85 12.38 -33.45
CA ASN A 864 -13.06 11.92 -32.07
C ASN A 864 -12.96 10.39 -31.91
N ALA A 865 -13.17 9.62 -32.98
CA ALA A 865 -13.07 8.16 -32.98
C ALA A 865 -12.83 7.61 -34.40
N ILE A 866 -12.11 6.48 -34.48
CA ILE A 866 -11.99 5.66 -35.69
C ILE A 866 -12.71 4.34 -35.44
N ILE A 867 -13.60 3.96 -36.36
CA ILE A 867 -14.39 2.72 -36.30
C ILE A 867 -13.95 1.83 -37.47
N SER A 868 -13.35 0.69 -37.18
CA SER A 868 -12.89 -0.30 -38.16
C SER A 868 -13.74 -1.57 -38.06
N VAL A 869 -14.56 -1.81 -39.07
CA VAL A 869 -15.39 -3.02 -39.21
C VAL A 869 -14.66 -4.03 -40.09
N PRO A 870 -14.15 -5.13 -39.51
CA PRO A 870 -13.38 -6.12 -40.25
C PRO A 870 -14.28 -6.97 -41.16
N THR A 871 -13.67 -7.64 -42.15
CA THR A 871 -14.39 -8.41 -43.17
C THR A 871 -15.22 -9.56 -42.60
N ASN A 872 -14.76 -10.20 -41.53
CA ASN A 872 -15.51 -11.25 -40.80
C ASN A 872 -16.78 -10.69 -40.15
N SER A 873 -16.77 -9.46 -39.66
CA SER A 873 -17.94 -8.80 -39.06
C SER A 873 -18.94 -8.34 -40.11
N ILE A 874 -18.48 -7.95 -41.30
CA ILE A 874 -19.34 -7.66 -42.47
C ILE A 874 -19.94 -8.96 -43.03
N ALA A 875 -19.19 -10.06 -42.99
CA ALA A 875 -19.62 -11.34 -43.54
C ALA A 875 -20.91 -11.85 -42.88
N GLY A 876 -21.94 -12.07 -43.70
CA GLY A 876 -23.24 -12.54 -43.23
C GLY A 876 -24.10 -11.47 -42.53
N PHE A 877 -23.72 -10.19 -42.56
CA PHE A 877 -24.57 -9.09 -42.12
C PHE A 877 -25.54 -8.69 -43.26
N ASP A 878 -26.81 -9.08 -43.14
CA ASP A 878 -27.79 -9.03 -44.24
C ASP A 878 -28.88 -7.96 -44.06
N GLN A 879 -28.50 -6.82 -43.48
CA GLN A 879 -29.38 -5.67 -43.19
C GLN A 879 -28.66 -4.35 -43.47
N ASP A 880 -29.40 -3.23 -43.44
CA ASP A 880 -28.79 -1.89 -43.48
C ASP A 880 -27.88 -1.74 -42.26
N LEU A 881 -26.69 -1.15 -42.42
CA LEU A 881 -25.73 -0.90 -41.34
C LEU A 881 -25.72 0.59 -41.02
N TYR A 882 -25.74 0.94 -39.74
CA TYR A 882 -25.49 2.31 -39.32
C TYR A 882 -24.50 2.42 -38.18
N PHE A 883 -23.80 3.55 -38.11
CA PHE A 883 -23.07 4.00 -36.92
C PHE A 883 -23.51 5.41 -36.59
N HIS A 884 -23.68 5.70 -35.31
CA HIS A 884 -24.06 7.01 -34.80
C HIS A 884 -23.10 7.36 -33.67
N ALA A 885 -22.27 8.38 -33.88
CA ALA A 885 -21.24 8.80 -32.94
C ALA A 885 -21.54 10.20 -32.39
N VAL A 886 -21.57 10.32 -31.06
CA VAL A 886 -21.87 11.54 -30.31
C VAL A 886 -20.73 11.82 -29.33
N PRO A 887 -19.81 12.77 -29.63
CA PRO A 887 -18.80 13.21 -28.67
C PRO A 887 -19.41 14.04 -27.55
N LEU A 888 -19.05 13.76 -26.29
CA LEU A 888 -19.56 14.51 -25.12
C LEU A 888 -18.82 15.85 -24.98
N LYS A 889 -19.37 16.90 -25.60
CA LYS A 889 -18.71 18.22 -25.70
C LYS A 889 -18.92 19.10 -24.47
N LYS A 890 -20.00 18.93 -23.71
CA LYS A 890 -20.27 19.74 -22.52
C LYS A 890 -19.40 19.29 -21.36
N GLU A 891 -18.84 20.24 -20.63
CA GLU A 891 -17.99 19.95 -19.46
C GLU A 891 -18.77 19.24 -18.35
N SER A 892 -20.05 19.58 -18.14
CA SER A 892 -20.91 18.92 -17.14
C SER A 892 -21.07 17.42 -17.43
N GLU A 893 -21.37 17.06 -18.68
CA GLU A 893 -21.55 15.66 -19.12
C GLU A 893 -20.23 14.88 -19.01
N ARG A 894 -19.08 15.52 -19.28
CA ARG A 894 -17.76 14.92 -19.07
C ARG A 894 -17.48 14.63 -17.60
N LYS A 895 -17.74 15.61 -16.73
CA LYS A 895 -17.55 15.47 -15.28
C LYS A 895 -18.45 14.39 -14.70
N GLU A 896 -19.69 14.28 -15.17
CA GLU A 896 -20.57 13.19 -14.74
C GLU A 896 -20.01 11.80 -15.10
N VAL A 897 -19.45 11.63 -16.30
CA VAL A 897 -18.81 10.37 -16.71
C VAL A 897 -17.55 10.09 -15.88
N GLU A 898 -16.75 11.12 -15.61
CA GLU A 898 -15.56 11.02 -14.76
C GLU A 898 -15.91 10.63 -13.32
N GLU A 899 -16.93 11.25 -12.72
CA GLU A 899 -17.43 10.92 -11.38
C GLU A 899 -18.01 9.51 -11.31
N ARG A 900 -18.70 9.05 -12.38
CA ARG A 900 -19.16 7.67 -12.46
C ARG A 900 -18.00 6.68 -12.57
N ALA A 901 -16.95 7.00 -13.34
CA ALA A 901 -15.75 6.17 -13.41
C ALA A 901 -15.01 6.11 -12.07
N LYS A 902 -14.87 7.23 -11.36
CA LYS A 902 -14.26 7.28 -10.01
C LYS A 902 -15.00 6.39 -9.01
N LYS A 903 -16.34 6.40 -9.03
CA LYS A 903 -17.18 5.64 -8.06
C LYS A 903 -17.39 4.19 -8.45
N GLU A 904 -16.85 3.75 -9.58
CA GLU A 904 -17.12 2.41 -10.08
C GLU A 904 -16.39 1.35 -9.24
N GLN A 905 -17.14 0.36 -8.75
CA GLN A 905 -16.59 -0.71 -7.91
C GLN A 905 -15.46 -1.47 -8.59
N LEU A 906 -15.55 -1.69 -9.91
CA LEU A 906 -14.47 -2.34 -10.68
C LEU A 906 -13.16 -1.54 -10.61
N ILE A 907 -13.22 -0.21 -10.69
CA ILE A 907 -12.02 0.65 -10.62
C ILE A 907 -11.50 0.73 -9.18
N GLN A 908 -12.41 0.84 -8.21
CA GLN A 908 -12.08 0.87 -6.78
C GLN A 908 -11.50 -0.46 -6.26
N GLN A 909 -11.86 -1.59 -6.85
CA GLN A 909 -11.26 -2.90 -6.53
C GLN A 909 -9.86 -3.06 -7.10
N ILE A 910 -9.58 -2.47 -8.27
CA ILE A 910 -8.27 -2.57 -8.95
C ILE A 910 -7.24 -1.63 -8.32
N ALA A 911 -7.67 -0.44 -7.90
CA ALA A 911 -6.80 0.57 -7.32
C ALA A 911 -7.57 1.39 -6.26
N PRO A 912 -7.79 0.83 -5.06
CA PRO A 912 -8.53 1.52 -4.00
C PRO A 912 -7.82 2.83 -3.62
N ASN A 913 -8.59 3.91 -3.47
CA ASN A 913 -8.11 5.26 -3.09
C ASN A 913 -7.16 5.92 -4.11
N THR A 914 -7.24 5.58 -5.39
CA THR A 914 -6.40 6.19 -6.43
C THR A 914 -7.13 7.21 -7.30
N ASN A 915 -6.38 8.17 -7.85
CA ASN A 915 -6.90 9.20 -8.72
C ASN A 915 -7.26 8.61 -10.09
N VAL A 916 -8.53 8.78 -10.48
CA VAL A 916 -9.02 8.47 -11.83
C VAL A 916 -9.22 9.79 -12.58
N ARG A 917 -8.52 9.95 -13.71
CA ARG A 917 -8.60 11.15 -14.54
C ARG A 917 -8.98 10.82 -15.97
N VAL A 918 -9.94 11.55 -16.53
CA VAL A 918 -10.27 11.41 -17.96
C VAL A 918 -9.21 12.10 -18.82
N LEU A 919 -8.54 11.36 -19.72
CA LEU A 919 -7.52 11.94 -20.62
C LEU A 919 -8.12 12.50 -21.90
N ALA A 920 -9.06 11.80 -22.51
CA ALA A 920 -9.64 12.23 -23.78
C ALA A 920 -11.16 12.36 -23.68
N ARG A 921 -11.74 13.13 -24.60
CA ARG A 921 -13.18 13.35 -24.62
C ARG A 921 -13.93 12.03 -24.79
N PRO A 922 -14.90 11.70 -23.92
CA PRO A 922 -15.77 10.55 -24.10
C PRO A 922 -16.56 10.62 -25.41
N VAL A 923 -16.80 9.46 -26.03
CA VAL A 923 -17.62 9.34 -27.23
C VAL A 923 -18.63 8.22 -27.04
N GLU A 924 -19.90 8.56 -27.24
CA GLU A 924 -20.98 7.58 -27.35
C GLU A 924 -21.08 7.10 -28.80
N ILE A 925 -21.09 5.78 -29.01
CA ILE A 925 -21.24 5.19 -30.34
C ILE A 925 -22.36 4.16 -30.30
N GLU A 926 -23.36 4.33 -31.15
CA GLU A 926 -24.46 3.40 -31.36
C GLU A 926 -24.41 2.73 -32.74
N THR A 927 -24.83 1.47 -32.81
CA THR A 927 -24.97 0.73 -34.07
C THR A 927 -25.95 -0.44 -33.92
N ASN A 928 -26.50 -0.90 -35.05
CA ASN A 928 -27.22 -2.17 -35.13
C ASN A 928 -26.31 -3.40 -35.37
N MET A 929 -24.99 -3.23 -35.36
CA MET A 929 -24.00 -4.31 -35.45
C MET A 929 -23.67 -4.90 -34.07
N GLN A 930 -24.67 -5.48 -33.42
CA GLN A 930 -24.51 -6.13 -32.11
C GLN A 930 -23.89 -7.52 -32.23
N SER A 931 -23.12 -7.94 -31.21
CA SER A 931 -22.51 -9.28 -31.10
C SER A 931 -21.55 -9.64 -32.24
N ARG A 932 -20.92 -8.62 -32.85
CA ARG A 932 -19.91 -8.75 -33.91
C ARG A 932 -18.74 -7.84 -33.57
N GLU A 933 -17.52 -8.30 -33.82
CA GLU A 933 -16.31 -7.57 -33.45
C GLU A 933 -16.14 -6.29 -34.28
N VAL A 934 -15.91 -5.17 -33.63
CA VAL A 934 -15.52 -3.92 -34.26
C VAL A 934 -14.35 -3.35 -33.49
N THR A 935 -13.33 -2.91 -34.23
CA THR A 935 -12.15 -2.27 -33.64
C THR A 935 -12.38 -0.76 -33.59
N LEU A 936 -12.27 -0.19 -32.41
CA LEU A 936 -12.34 1.24 -32.16
C LEU A 936 -10.93 1.78 -31.90
N THR A 937 -10.68 3.02 -32.32
CA THR A 937 -9.48 3.75 -31.93
C THR A 937 -9.87 5.15 -31.46
N LEU A 938 -9.51 5.48 -30.22
CA LEU A 938 -9.74 6.80 -29.64
C LEU A 938 -8.44 7.61 -29.69
N PRO A 939 -8.40 8.76 -30.38
CA PRO A 939 -7.22 9.62 -30.45
C PRO A 939 -6.86 10.21 -29.07
N LEU A 940 -5.57 10.22 -28.72
CA LEU A 940 -5.08 10.78 -27.46
C LEU A 940 -4.91 12.30 -27.52
N ARG A 941 -4.59 12.87 -28.69
CA ARG A 941 -4.34 14.32 -28.86
C ARG A 941 -3.30 14.84 -27.86
N ASP A 942 -3.42 16.10 -27.41
CA ASP A 942 -2.51 16.77 -26.47
C ASP A 942 -2.78 16.40 -24.99
N SER A 943 -3.52 15.32 -24.73
CA SER A 943 -3.93 14.95 -23.35
C SER A 943 -2.82 14.30 -22.51
N LEU A 944 -1.76 13.83 -23.16
CA LEU A 944 -0.64 13.20 -22.47
C LEU A 944 0.40 14.24 -22.03
N PRO A 945 1.03 14.04 -20.86
CA PRO A 945 2.18 14.84 -20.46
C PRO A 945 3.28 14.88 -21.54
N THR A 946 3.97 16.02 -21.61
CA THR A 946 5.13 16.21 -22.50
C THR A 946 6.42 15.68 -21.89
N ASP A 947 6.50 15.58 -20.56
CA ASP A 947 7.62 14.97 -19.85
C ASP A 947 7.69 13.46 -20.14
N PRO A 948 8.84 12.89 -20.53
CA PRO A 948 8.96 11.47 -20.87
C PRO A 948 8.57 10.50 -19.76
N ALA A 949 8.88 10.81 -18.49
CA ALA A 949 8.60 9.94 -17.37
C ALA A 949 7.10 9.99 -16.99
N ALA A 950 6.54 11.20 -16.86
CA ALA A 950 5.11 11.39 -16.61
C ALA A 950 4.25 10.88 -17.77
N ARG A 951 4.73 11.00 -19.01
CA ARG A 951 4.09 10.43 -20.20
C ARG A 951 4.06 8.92 -20.13
N GLN A 952 5.19 8.29 -19.82
CA GLN A 952 5.27 6.84 -19.70
C GLN A 952 4.38 6.33 -18.56
N GLN A 953 4.35 7.04 -17.43
CA GLN A 953 3.47 6.73 -16.30
C GLN A 953 1.98 6.86 -16.67
N ALA A 954 1.60 7.92 -17.39
CA ALA A 954 0.23 8.07 -17.88
C ALA A 954 -0.16 6.96 -18.86
N LEU A 955 0.76 6.54 -19.74
CA LEU A 955 0.54 5.41 -20.66
C LEU A 955 0.45 4.07 -19.93
N ASP A 956 1.29 3.87 -18.91
CA ASP A 956 1.32 2.68 -18.06
C ASP A 956 0.00 2.48 -17.29
N ASN A 957 -0.65 3.59 -16.92
CA ASN A 957 -1.88 3.62 -16.14
C ASN A 957 -3.15 3.89 -16.97
N LEU A 958 -3.05 3.82 -18.30
CA LEU A 958 -4.14 4.17 -19.22
C LEU A 958 -5.12 3.02 -19.44
N ALA A 959 -6.42 3.31 -19.39
CA ALA A 959 -7.49 2.37 -19.69
C ALA A 959 -8.66 3.04 -20.43
N ILE A 960 -9.58 2.23 -20.94
CA ILE A 960 -10.87 2.62 -21.52
C ILE A 960 -11.95 2.11 -20.58
N TYR A 961 -12.66 3.04 -19.95
CA TYR A 961 -13.88 2.78 -19.21
C TYR A 961 -15.08 2.79 -20.17
N ILE A 962 -15.89 1.74 -20.14
CA ILE A 962 -17.00 1.49 -21.05
C ILE A 962 -18.29 1.35 -20.24
N GLU A 963 -19.29 2.16 -20.57
CA GLU A 963 -20.63 2.08 -19.99
C GLU A 963 -21.63 1.57 -21.03
N HIS A 964 -22.05 0.30 -20.89
CA HIS A 964 -23.01 -0.31 -21.81
C HIS A 964 -24.43 0.15 -21.54
N SER A 965 -25.25 0.20 -22.60
CA SER A 965 -26.66 0.58 -22.52
C SER A 965 -27.51 -0.37 -21.66
N ASP A 966 -27.04 -1.59 -21.40
CA ASP A 966 -27.66 -2.59 -20.51
C ASP A 966 -27.28 -2.39 -19.02
N GLY A 967 -26.49 -1.34 -18.71
CA GLY A 967 -26.01 -1.02 -17.37
C GLY A 967 -24.75 -1.78 -16.97
N THR A 968 -24.25 -2.71 -17.80
CA THR A 968 -22.96 -3.37 -17.56
C THR A 968 -21.81 -2.41 -17.85
N LYS A 969 -20.70 -2.58 -17.14
CA LYS A 969 -19.52 -1.70 -17.25
C LYS A 969 -18.27 -2.53 -17.38
N GLU A 970 -17.32 -2.02 -18.15
CA GLU A 970 -16.05 -2.69 -18.42
C GLU A 970 -14.91 -1.69 -18.33
N LEU A 971 -13.75 -2.17 -17.90
CA LEU A 971 -12.48 -1.43 -17.95
C LEU A 971 -11.51 -2.28 -18.76
N ILE A 972 -11.01 -1.75 -19.88
CA ILE A 972 -10.08 -2.46 -20.75
C ILE A 972 -8.87 -1.58 -21.05
N GLN A 973 -7.66 -2.15 -21.13
CA GLN A 973 -6.52 -1.40 -21.68
C GLN A 973 -6.43 -1.64 -23.18
N GLY A 974 -6.33 -0.56 -23.95
CA GLY A 974 -6.16 -0.64 -25.39
C GLY A 974 -4.69 -0.56 -25.80
N LYS A 975 -4.44 -0.82 -27.08
CA LYS A 975 -3.11 -0.78 -27.69
C LYS A 975 -2.80 0.63 -28.20
N LEU A 976 -1.66 1.18 -27.80
CA LEU A 976 -1.14 2.40 -28.40
C LEU A 976 -0.80 2.17 -29.88
N VAL A 977 -1.40 2.96 -30.76
CA VAL A 977 -1.20 2.93 -32.21
C VAL A 977 -0.92 4.32 -32.76
N LYS A 978 -0.20 4.38 -33.90
CA LYS A 978 -0.03 5.61 -34.67
C LYS A 978 -1.12 5.74 -35.71
N LEU A 979 -1.76 6.90 -35.74
CA LEU A 979 -2.79 7.28 -36.69
C LEU A 979 -2.17 7.79 -38.00
N ALA A 980 -3.00 7.94 -39.03
CA ALA A 980 -2.56 8.28 -40.38
C ALA A 980 -1.93 9.69 -40.50
N ASP A 981 -2.23 10.58 -39.55
CA ASP A 981 -1.68 11.92 -39.42
C ASP A 981 -0.45 11.97 -38.48
N ASN A 982 0.10 10.80 -38.09
CA ASN A 982 1.13 10.60 -37.07
C ASN A 982 0.74 10.92 -35.63
N SER A 983 -0.52 11.27 -35.35
CA SER A 983 -0.99 11.37 -33.97
C SER A 983 -1.11 9.98 -33.33
N GLU A 984 -1.21 9.95 -31.99
CA GLU A 984 -1.32 8.70 -31.24
C GLU A 984 -2.78 8.46 -30.83
N GLY A 985 -3.17 7.19 -30.81
CA GLY A 985 -4.49 6.76 -30.38
C GLY A 985 -4.43 5.41 -29.68
N ILE A 986 -5.51 5.07 -28.98
CA ILE A 986 -5.65 3.79 -28.29
C ILE A 986 -6.66 2.93 -29.04
N GLU A 987 -6.20 1.79 -29.54
CA GLU A 987 -6.95 0.79 -30.32
C GLU A 987 -7.46 -0.34 -29.41
N PHE A 988 -8.75 -0.68 -29.51
CA PHE A 988 -9.36 -1.77 -28.75
C PHE A 988 -10.53 -2.40 -29.53
N THR A 989 -10.91 -3.63 -29.20
CA THR A 989 -11.99 -4.35 -29.89
C THR A 989 -13.20 -4.53 -28.99
N VAL A 990 -14.40 -4.30 -29.54
CA VAL A 990 -15.66 -4.37 -28.81
C VAL A 990 -16.69 -5.19 -29.60
N THR A 991 -17.66 -5.75 -28.89
CA THR A 991 -18.84 -6.44 -29.49
C THR A 991 -20.17 -5.82 -29.05
N LYS A 992 -20.10 -4.87 -28.11
CA LYS A 992 -21.19 -4.03 -27.59
C LYS A 992 -20.80 -2.56 -27.76
N PHE A 993 -21.79 -1.70 -27.93
CA PHE A 993 -21.64 -0.30 -28.32
C PHE A 993 -22.32 0.62 -27.32
N SER A 994 -21.59 1.66 -26.93
CA SER A 994 -21.62 2.21 -25.57
C SER A 994 -21.00 3.61 -25.51
N THR A 995 -20.90 4.18 -24.31
CA THR A 995 -20.04 5.34 -24.04
C THR A 995 -18.62 4.85 -23.74
N PHE A 996 -17.63 5.37 -24.49
CA PHE A 996 -16.23 5.01 -24.35
C PHE A 996 -15.41 6.19 -23.81
N THR A 997 -14.69 5.97 -22.71
CA THR A 997 -13.96 7.01 -21.98
C THR A 997 -12.53 6.59 -21.71
N LEU A 998 -11.55 7.38 -22.17
CA LEU A 998 -10.13 7.17 -21.86
C LEU A 998 -9.81 7.73 -20.46
N VAL A 999 -9.37 6.86 -19.56
CA VAL A 999 -9.04 7.19 -18.17
C VAL A 999 -7.61 6.80 -17.82
N VAL A 1000 -6.93 7.61 -17.02
CA VAL A 1000 -5.74 7.20 -16.27
C VAL A 1000 -6.18 6.81 -14.87
N VAL A 1001 -5.81 5.62 -14.46
CA VAL A 1001 -6.09 5.08 -13.12
C VAL A 1001 -4.74 4.90 -12.44
N ASP A 1002 -4.40 5.78 -11.48
CA ASP A 1002 -3.11 5.69 -10.80
C ASP A 1002 -2.94 4.34 -10.10
N GLY A 1003 -1.74 3.77 -10.16
CA GLY A 1003 -1.45 2.45 -9.59
C GLY A 1003 -1.97 1.25 -10.40
N LEU A 1004 -2.63 1.46 -11.55
CA LEU A 1004 -3.12 0.38 -12.42
C LEU A 1004 -2.01 -0.62 -12.80
N LYS A 1005 -0.80 -0.15 -13.15
CA LYS A 1005 0.35 -1.02 -13.41
C LYS A 1005 0.98 -1.63 -12.15
N ALA A 1006 0.95 -0.94 -11.01
CA ALA A 1006 1.48 -1.44 -9.74
C ALA A 1006 0.60 -2.57 -9.14
N SER A 1007 -0.70 -2.53 -9.40
CA SER A 1007 -1.66 -3.62 -9.11
C SER A 1007 -1.39 -4.90 -9.91
N GLN A 1008 -0.57 -4.84 -10.97
CA GLN A 1008 -0.12 -5.97 -11.78
C GLN A 1008 1.22 -6.55 -11.30
N SER A 1009 1.45 -6.58 -9.98
CA SER A 1009 2.64 -7.24 -9.42
C SER A 1009 2.70 -8.71 -9.86
N ALA A 1010 3.89 -9.22 -10.20
CA ALA A 1010 4.08 -10.55 -10.76
C ALA A 1010 3.51 -11.63 -9.81
N HIS A 1011 2.33 -12.16 -10.13
CA HIS A 1011 1.72 -13.27 -9.42
C HIS A 1011 2.24 -14.59 -10.00
N SER A 1012 2.39 -15.62 -9.16
CA SER A 1012 2.71 -16.95 -9.68
C SER A 1012 1.51 -17.52 -10.46
N PRO A 1013 1.73 -18.25 -11.57
CA PRO A 1013 0.64 -18.79 -12.36
C PRO A 1013 -0.16 -19.82 -11.56
N TYR A 1014 -1.49 -19.69 -11.52
CA TYR A 1014 -2.35 -20.63 -10.80
C TYR A 1014 -2.98 -21.67 -11.71
N ILE A 1015 -2.90 -21.51 -13.03
CA ILE A 1015 -3.37 -22.48 -14.00
C ILE A 1015 -2.27 -22.75 -15.05
N GLN A 1016 -2.27 -23.97 -15.57
CA GLN A 1016 -1.41 -24.36 -16.69
C GLN A 1016 -2.27 -24.91 -17.84
N GLY A 1017 -1.75 -24.80 -19.06
CA GLY A 1017 -2.33 -25.44 -20.24
C GLY A 1017 -1.95 -26.92 -20.35
N PHE A 1018 -2.45 -27.55 -21.40
CA PHE A 1018 -2.17 -28.93 -21.80
C PHE A 1018 -1.20 -28.93 -22.98
N GLY A 1019 0.10 -28.83 -22.68
CA GLY A 1019 1.10 -28.61 -23.72
C GLY A 1019 0.98 -27.18 -24.26
N THR A 1020 0.73 -27.03 -25.56
CA THR A 1020 0.56 -25.71 -26.19
C THR A 1020 -0.87 -25.16 -26.12
N ASP A 1021 -1.86 -25.96 -25.72
CA ASP A 1021 -3.27 -25.56 -25.72
C ASP A 1021 -3.80 -25.28 -24.31
N PHE A 1022 -4.59 -24.22 -24.13
CA PHE A 1022 -5.28 -23.91 -22.88
C PHE A 1022 -6.59 -24.70 -22.71
N ARG A 1023 -7.29 -24.97 -23.81
CA ARG A 1023 -8.63 -25.55 -23.92
C ARG A 1023 -9.72 -24.68 -23.24
N PRO A 1024 -9.97 -23.44 -23.72
CA PRO A 1024 -10.85 -22.48 -23.04
C PRO A 1024 -12.29 -22.97 -22.88
N ASP A 1025 -12.82 -23.70 -23.87
CA ASP A 1025 -14.19 -24.22 -23.88
C ASP A 1025 -14.37 -25.56 -23.18
N ALA A 1026 -13.28 -26.20 -22.72
CA ALA A 1026 -13.39 -27.44 -21.98
C ALA A 1026 -13.95 -27.19 -20.58
N PHE A 1027 -14.85 -28.07 -20.11
CA PHE A 1027 -15.38 -27.96 -18.76
C PHE A 1027 -14.28 -28.22 -17.72
N VAL A 1028 -14.21 -27.36 -16.69
CA VAL A 1028 -13.23 -27.51 -15.62
C VAL A 1028 -13.66 -28.60 -14.64
N THR A 1029 -12.73 -29.48 -14.28
CA THR A 1029 -12.99 -30.53 -13.28
C THR A 1029 -12.86 -29.99 -11.86
N ARG A 1030 -13.45 -30.69 -10.90
CA ARG A 1030 -13.35 -30.34 -9.47
C ARG A 1030 -11.90 -30.44 -8.97
N ALA A 1031 -11.12 -31.40 -9.44
CA ALA A 1031 -9.69 -31.50 -9.13
C ALA A 1031 -8.90 -30.30 -9.68
N GLN A 1032 -9.19 -29.86 -10.91
CA GLN A 1032 -8.58 -28.66 -11.49
C GLN A 1032 -8.96 -27.40 -10.71
N MET A 1033 -10.22 -27.26 -10.30
CA MET A 1033 -10.65 -26.14 -9.46
C MET A 1033 -9.92 -26.13 -8.11
N ALA A 1034 -9.83 -27.28 -7.43
CA ALA A 1034 -9.09 -27.39 -6.17
C ALA A 1034 -7.61 -26.99 -6.32
N ALA A 1035 -6.95 -27.43 -7.40
CA ALA A 1035 -5.58 -27.04 -7.70
C ALA A 1035 -5.41 -25.52 -7.92
N MET A 1036 -6.34 -24.89 -8.62
CA MET A 1036 -6.32 -23.43 -8.84
C MET A 1036 -6.51 -22.64 -7.53
N LEU A 1037 -7.42 -23.10 -6.66
CA LEU A 1037 -7.64 -22.50 -5.33
C LEU A 1037 -6.43 -22.72 -4.41
N ALA A 1038 -5.91 -23.95 -4.34
CA ALA A 1038 -4.79 -24.32 -3.48
C ALA A 1038 -3.52 -23.49 -3.71
N ARG A 1039 -3.27 -23.09 -4.96
CA ARG A 1039 -2.12 -22.25 -5.35
C ARG A 1039 -2.23 -20.79 -4.89
N ASN A 1040 -3.44 -20.31 -4.59
CA ASN A 1040 -3.67 -18.95 -4.09
C ASN A 1040 -4.01 -18.91 -2.59
N LEU A 1041 -3.99 -20.07 -1.91
CA LEU A 1041 -4.12 -20.14 -0.46
C LEU A 1041 -2.74 -20.02 0.21
N PRO A 1042 -2.63 -19.36 1.38
CA PRO A 1042 -1.38 -19.27 2.16
C PRO A 1042 -0.73 -20.64 2.37
N THR A 1043 0.59 -20.68 2.51
CA THR A 1043 1.34 -21.95 2.66
C THR A 1043 1.04 -22.64 3.99
N GLU A 1044 0.60 -21.88 5.01
CA GLU A 1044 0.35 -22.34 6.39
C GLU A 1044 -0.95 -23.15 6.57
N VAL A 1045 -1.83 -23.21 5.56
CA VAL A 1045 -3.10 -23.97 5.66
C VAL A 1045 -2.90 -25.48 5.47
N ALA A 1046 -1.68 -25.91 5.12
CA ALA A 1046 -1.31 -27.32 4.94
C ALA A 1046 -0.88 -27.96 6.27
N GLY A 1047 -1.81 -28.06 7.24
CA GLY A 1047 -1.51 -28.70 8.53
C GLY A 1047 -2.67 -28.89 9.52
N SER A 1048 -3.88 -28.41 9.23
CA SER A 1048 -4.99 -28.54 10.18
C SER A 1048 -5.51 -29.98 10.31
N ALA A 1049 -5.74 -30.43 11.55
CA ALA A 1049 -6.15 -31.80 11.94
C ALA A 1049 -7.55 -32.24 11.43
N ASN A 1050 -8.22 -31.46 10.59
CA ASN A 1050 -9.60 -31.66 10.11
C ASN A 1050 -9.73 -32.11 8.63
N SER A 1051 -8.65 -32.49 7.94
CA SER A 1051 -8.73 -32.96 6.54
C SER A 1051 -9.42 -34.34 6.43
N VAL A 1052 -10.43 -34.48 5.56
CA VAL A 1052 -11.15 -35.74 5.35
C VAL A 1052 -10.64 -36.41 4.07
N SER A 1053 -10.12 -37.62 4.19
CA SER A 1053 -9.71 -38.40 3.00
C SER A 1053 -10.95 -38.95 2.26
N TYR A 1054 -11.10 -38.59 0.98
CA TYR A 1054 -12.19 -39.07 0.13
C TYR A 1054 -11.86 -40.41 -0.54
N LYS A 1055 -12.83 -41.33 -0.63
CA LYS A 1055 -12.61 -42.70 -1.16
C LYS A 1055 -12.28 -42.73 -2.65
N ASP A 1056 -12.74 -41.74 -3.40
CA ASP A 1056 -12.55 -41.62 -4.84
C ASP A 1056 -11.36 -40.75 -5.22
N VAL A 1057 -10.55 -40.33 -4.24
CA VAL A 1057 -9.28 -39.62 -4.45
C VAL A 1057 -8.16 -40.55 -3.97
N SER A 1058 -7.44 -41.16 -4.91
CA SER A 1058 -6.28 -42.01 -4.59
C SER A 1058 -5.19 -41.17 -3.91
N ALA A 1059 -4.43 -41.73 -2.97
CA ALA A 1059 -3.25 -41.05 -2.39
C ALA A 1059 -2.21 -40.64 -3.45
N THR A 1060 -2.19 -41.33 -4.60
CA THR A 1060 -1.32 -41.04 -5.75
C THR A 1060 -1.96 -40.16 -6.83
N HIS A 1061 -3.19 -39.70 -6.61
CA HIS A 1061 -3.85 -38.78 -7.54
C HIS A 1061 -3.11 -37.43 -7.54
N TRP A 1062 -2.92 -36.83 -8.72
CA TRP A 1062 -2.08 -35.64 -8.89
C TRP A 1062 -2.57 -34.43 -8.08
N ALA A 1063 -3.89 -34.33 -7.85
CA ALA A 1063 -4.51 -33.24 -7.10
C ALA A 1063 -4.74 -33.55 -5.61
N THR A 1064 -4.23 -34.66 -5.07
CA THR A 1064 -4.57 -35.07 -3.69
C THR A 1064 -4.20 -34.01 -2.66
N SER A 1065 -2.98 -33.47 -2.74
CA SER A 1065 -2.53 -32.39 -1.84
C SER A 1065 -3.37 -31.12 -2.01
N ASP A 1066 -3.71 -30.77 -3.24
CA ASP A 1066 -4.47 -29.56 -3.55
C ASP A 1066 -5.91 -29.65 -3.06
N ILE A 1067 -6.54 -30.82 -3.23
CA ILE A 1067 -7.88 -31.12 -2.70
C ILE A 1067 -7.89 -31.02 -1.18
N GLN A 1068 -6.87 -31.59 -0.52
CA GLN A 1068 -6.73 -31.49 0.94
C GLN A 1068 -6.54 -30.04 1.38
N LYS A 1069 -5.70 -29.27 0.69
CA LYS A 1069 -5.44 -27.86 1.04
C LYS A 1069 -6.70 -27.00 0.88
N ALA A 1070 -7.42 -27.12 -0.24
CA ALA A 1070 -8.65 -26.39 -0.48
C ALA A 1070 -9.79 -26.79 0.48
N GLN A 1071 -9.80 -28.05 0.94
CA GLN A 1071 -10.74 -28.53 1.95
C GLN A 1071 -10.39 -28.00 3.35
N SER A 1072 -9.12 -28.10 3.76
CA SER A 1072 -8.67 -27.61 5.08
C SER A 1072 -8.87 -26.11 5.22
N ALA A 1073 -8.70 -25.37 4.12
CA ALA A 1073 -9.05 -23.97 4.07
C ALA A 1073 -10.56 -23.71 4.14
N GLY A 1074 -11.44 -24.71 4.02
CA GLY A 1074 -12.90 -24.52 4.05
C GLY A 1074 -13.52 -23.95 2.76
N VAL A 1075 -12.70 -23.68 1.73
CA VAL A 1075 -13.17 -23.06 0.47
C VAL A 1075 -13.81 -24.07 -0.48
N MET A 1076 -13.42 -25.35 -0.44
CA MET A 1076 -13.98 -26.39 -1.30
C MET A 1076 -14.15 -27.74 -0.59
N ASN A 1077 -15.41 -28.19 -0.44
CA ASN A 1077 -15.74 -29.48 0.16
C ASN A 1077 -16.10 -30.56 -0.88
N GLY A 1078 -16.04 -31.82 -0.45
CA GLY A 1078 -16.54 -32.97 -1.22
C GLY A 1078 -18.06 -32.94 -1.46
N MET A 1079 -18.50 -33.71 -2.45
CA MET A 1079 -19.91 -33.90 -2.78
C MET A 1079 -20.67 -34.65 -1.69
N SER A 1080 -19.96 -35.44 -0.89
CA SER A 1080 -20.43 -36.07 0.35
C SER A 1080 -19.24 -36.26 1.30
N ASN A 1081 -19.51 -36.75 2.51
CA ASN A 1081 -18.47 -37.08 3.50
C ASN A 1081 -17.45 -38.12 3.00
N THR A 1082 -17.71 -38.84 1.91
CA THR A 1082 -16.81 -39.90 1.40
C THR A 1082 -16.43 -39.75 -0.07
N GLN A 1083 -16.98 -38.76 -0.78
CA GLN A 1083 -16.81 -38.61 -2.22
C GLN A 1083 -16.49 -37.17 -2.61
N PHE A 1084 -15.39 -36.95 -3.31
CA PHE A 1084 -15.01 -35.64 -3.86
C PHE A 1084 -15.43 -35.45 -5.31
N ALA A 1085 -15.49 -36.52 -6.11
CA ALA A 1085 -15.66 -36.54 -7.56
C ALA A 1085 -14.59 -35.72 -8.32
N PRO A 1086 -13.28 -36.06 -8.21
CA PRO A 1086 -12.19 -35.25 -8.75
C PRO A 1086 -12.29 -34.98 -10.25
N GLU A 1087 -12.74 -35.98 -11.03
CA GLU A 1087 -12.91 -35.89 -12.48
C GLU A 1087 -14.27 -35.32 -12.92
N GLY A 1088 -15.17 -35.02 -11.98
CA GLY A 1088 -16.46 -34.42 -12.28
C GLY A 1088 -16.32 -32.94 -12.66
N SER A 1089 -17.06 -32.48 -13.66
CA SER A 1089 -17.11 -31.05 -14.01
C SER A 1089 -17.78 -30.24 -12.90
N ILE A 1090 -17.29 -29.03 -12.64
CA ILE A 1090 -17.91 -28.12 -11.67
C ILE A 1090 -19.18 -27.46 -12.28
N THR A 1091 -20.21 -27.28 -11.46
CA THR A 1091 -21.42 -26.53 -11.86
C THR A 1091 -21.34 -25.05 -11.45
N ARG A 1092 -22.16 -24.21 -12.06
CA ARG A 1092 -22.31 -22.79 -11.70
C ARG A 1092 -22.70 -22.60 -10.23
N ALA A 1093 -23.61 -23.42 -9.70
CA ALA A 1093 -23.97 -23.37 -8.28
C ALA A 1093 -22.79 -23.71 -7.36
N GLN A 1094 -21.98 -24.70 -7.73
CA GLN A 1094 -20.77 -25.06 -6.97
C GLN A 1094 -19.73 -23.95 -6.99
N MET A 1095 -19.53 -23.29 -8.14
CA MET A 1095 -18.64 -22.14 -8.23
C MET A 1095 -19.14 -20.97 -7.37
N ALA A 1096 -20.45 -20.69 -7.38
CA ALA A 1096 -21.04 -19.65 -6.54
C ALA A 1096 -20.79 -19.92 -5.04
N THR A 1097 -20.93 -21.17 -4.59
CA THR A 1097 -20.64 -21.56 -3.20
C THR A 1097 -19.16 -21.45 -2.86
N ILE A 1098 -18.25 -21.81 -3.78
CA ILE A 1098 -16.80 -21.63 -3.57
C ILE A 1098 -16.47 -20.14 -3.44
N ALA A 1099 -16.97 -19.30 -4.36
CA ALA A 1099 -16.76 -17.86 -4.32
C ALA A 1099 -17.30 -17.23 -3.02
N TYR A 1100 -18.50 -17.62 -2.61
CA TYR A 1100 -19.10 -17.16 -1.37
C TYR A 1100 -18.29 -17.53 -0.11
N ARG A 1101 -17.73 -18.74 -0.06
CA ARG A 1101 -16.88 -19.18 1.06
C ARG A 1101 -15.51 -18.51 1.07
N TRP A 1102 -14.93 -18.33 -0.12
CA TRP A 1102 -13.69 -17.57 -0.29
C TRP A 1102 -13.85 -16.16 0.27
N MET A 1103 -14.94 -15.47 -0.09
CA MET A 1103 -15.21 -14.12 0.39
C MET A 1103 -15.45 -14.03 1.90
N GLN A 1104 -16.13 -15.01 2.49
CA GLN A 1104 -16.30 -15.08 3.96
C GLN A 1104 -14.98 -15.23 4.73
N GLN A 1105 -13.94 -15.77 4.11
CA GLN A 1105 -12.62 -15.89 4.75
C GLN A 1105 -11.82 -14.59 4.69
N GLN A 1106 -12.12 -13.72 3.73
CA GLN A 1106 -11.41 -12.46 3.53
C GLN A 1106 -12.01 -11.30 4.34
N ALA A 1107 -13.25 -11.42 4.82
CA ALA A 1107 -13.94 -10.37 5.57
C ALA A 1107 -14.74 -10.94 6.73
N SER A 1108 -14.40 -10.56 7.97
CA SER A 1108 -15.02 -11.08 9.21
C SER A 1108 -16.51 -10.75 9.43
N ASN A 1109 -17.20 -10.10 8.47
CA ASN A 1109 -18.65 -9.90 8.48
C ASN A 1109 -19.16 -9.63 7.06
N THR A 1110 -19.75 -10.63 6.39
CA THR A 1110 -20.41 -10.45 5.09
C THR A 1110 -21.93 -10.42 5.25
N THR A 1111 -22.51 -9.23 5.45
CA THR A 1111 -23.97 -9.02 5.45
C THR A 1111 -24.47 -8.71 4.03
N VAL A 1112 -25.51 -9.42 3.59
CA VAL A 1112 -26.17 -9.20 2.29
C VAL A 1112 -27.06 -7.96 2.36
N ASN A 1113 -26.55 -6.80 1.92
CA ASN A 1113 -27.34 -5.57 1.79
C ASN A 1113 -27.56 -5.24 0.30
N GLY A 1114 -28.49 -5.94 -0.35
CA GLY A 1114 -28.91 -5.64 -1.72
C GLY A 1114 -30.32 -6.19 -2.02
N PRO A 1115 -31.08 -5.58 -2.94
CA PRO A 1115 -32.40 -6.11 -3.32
C PRO A 1115 -32.23 -7.49 -3.96
N ALA A 1116 -32.86 -8.51 -3.36
CA ALA A 1116 -32.82 -9.87 -3.87
C ALA A 1116 -33.49 -9.96 -5.25
N VAL A 1117 -32.70 -10.12 -6.30
CA VAL A 1117 -33.21 -10.54 -7.62
C VAL A 1117 -33.43 -12.05 -7.56
N SER A 1118 -34.68 -12.48 -7.75
CA SER A 1118 -35.02 -13.90 -7.78
C SER A 1118 -34.84 -14.45 -9.20
N PHE A 1119 -34.02 -15.49 -9.36
CA PHE A 1119 -33.95 -16.24 -10.62
C PHE A 1119 -35.10 -17.23 -10.70
N THR A 1120 -35.65 -17.40 -11.90
CA THR A 1120 -36.80 -18.28 -12.13
C THR A 1120 -36.49 -19.77 -11.92
N ASP A 1121 -35.21 -20.15 -11.96
CA ASP A 1121 -34.69 -21.51 -11.80
C ASP A 1121 -33.91 -21.73 -10.49
N VAL A 1122 -33.97 -20.78 -9.55
CA VAL A 1122 -33.35 -20.89 -8.22
C VAL A 1122 -34.43 -20.82 -7.16
N SER A 1123 -34.82 -21.97 -6.61
CA SER A 1123 -35.73 -22.03 -5.46
C SER A 1123 -35.05 -21.56 -4.18
N ALA A 1124 -35.81 -20.97 -3.25
CA ALA A 1124 -35.30 -20.57 -1.94
C ALA A 1124 -34.68 -21.74 -1.14
N ASP A 1125 -35.19 -22.97 -1.34
CA ASP A 1125 -34.67 -24.19 -0.69
C ASP A 1125 -33.48 -24.83 -1.44
N LEU A 1126 -32.97 -24.21 -2.51
CA LEU A 1126 -31.78 -24.71 -3.20
C LEU A 1126 -30.57 -24.54 -2.28
N TRP A 1127 -29.76 -25.58 -2.13
CA TRP A 1127 -28.57 -25.58 -1.26
C TRP A 1127 -27.55 -24.46 -1.56
N ALA A 1128 -27.59 -23.90 -2.78
CA ALA A 1128 -26.72 -22.80 -3.21
C ALA A 1128 -27.45 -21.44 -3.27
N ALA A 1129 -28.72 -21.34 -2.86
CA ALA A 1129 -29.55 -20.14 -3.04
C ALA A 1129 -28.89 -18.89 -2.44
N GLU A 1130 -28.42 -18.97 -1.20
CA GLU A 1130 -27.74 -17.87 -0.52
C GLU A 1130 -26.44 -17.45 -1.24
N ALA A 1131 -25.61 -18.43 -1.60
CA ALA A 1131 -24.38 -18.17 -2.34
C ALA A 1131 -24.64 -17.52 -3.70
N ILE A 1132 -25.68 -17.95 -4.41
CA ILE A 1132 -26.09 -17.41 -5.71
C ILE A 1132 -26.55 -15.95 -5.58
N VAL A 1133 -27.36 -15.66 -4.55
CA VAL A 1133 -27.78 -14.29 -4.24
C VAL A 1133 -26.57 -13.41 -3.93
N TYR A 1134 -25.65 -13.91 -3.11
CA TYR A 1134 -24.44 -13.19 -2.77
C TYR A 1134 -23.59 -12.85 -3.99
N VAL A 1135 -23.19 -13.86 -4.80
CA VAL A 1135 -22.30 -13.62 -5.96
C VAL A 1135 -22.94 -12.74 -7.03
N GLN A 1136 -24.27 -12.74 -7.14
CA GLN A 1136 -25.00 -11.81 -8.01
C GLN A 1136 -24.98 -10.39 -7.44
N SER A 1137 -25.22 -10.23 -6.13
CA SER A 1137 -25.18 -8.91 -5.47
C SER A 1137 -23.78 -8.30 -5.46
N ALA A 1138 -22.75 -9.14 -5.39
CA ALA A 1138 -21.34 -8.76 -5.45
C ALA A 1138 -20.80 -8.62 -6.89
N GLY A 1139 -21.64 -8.83 -7.92
CA GLY A 1139 -21.22 -8.75 -9.32
C GLY A 1139 -20.24 -9.85 -9.79
N LEU A 1140 -19.94 -10.85 -8.95
CA LEU A 1140 -18.98 -11.92 -9.21
C LEU A 1140 -19.49 -12.93 -10.25
N MET A 1141 -20.79 -13.22 -10.25
CA MET A 1141 -21.43 -14.06 -11.26
C MET A 1141 -22.80 -13.51 -11.60
N VAL A 1142 -23.07 -13.33 -12.89
CA VAL A 1142 -24.36 -12.84 -13.37
C VAL A 1142 -25.24 -13.96 -13.93
N GLY A 1143 -26.56 -13.82 -13.76
CA GLY A 1143 -27.56 -14.62 -14.45
C GLY A 1143 -27.68 -14.28 -15.95
N TYR A 1144 -28.49 -15.04 -16.65
CA TYR A 1144 -28.74 -14.87 -18.09
C TYR A 1144 -29.91 -13.90 -18.33
N ASN A 1145 -29.94 -13.30 -19.53
CA ASN A 1145 -30.99 -12.36 -19.95
C ASN A 1145 -32.40 -12.97 -19.98
N ASP A 1146 -32.51 -14.31 -19.92
CA ASP A 1146 -33.78 -15.04 -19.82
C ASP A 1146 -34.32 -15.13 -18.38
N GLY A 1147 -33.64 -14.52 -17.40
CA GLY A 1147 -34.03 -14.51 -16.00
C GLY A 1147 -33.66 -15.79 -15.23
N THR A 1148 -32.74 -16.59 -15.76
CA THR A 1148 -32.24 -17.83 -15.14
C THR A 1148 -30.78 -17.70 -14.67
N PHE A 1149 -30.37 -18.47 -13.66
CA PHE A 1149 -28.97 -18.59 -13.23
C PHE A 1149 -28.27 -19.83 -13.81
N LYS A 1150 -29.05 -20.86 -14.15
CA LYS A 1150 -28.63 -22.20 -14.62
C LYS A 1150 -27.69 -22.91 -13.64
N PRO A 1151 -28.13 -23.16 -12.39
CA PRO A 1151 -27.27 -23.67 -11.31
C PRO A 1151 -26.56 -24.99 -11.64
N ASP A 1152 -27.18 -25.86 -12.45
CA ASP A 1152 -26.64 -27.16 -12.85
C ASP A 1152 -25.77 -27.13 -14.13
N SER A 1153 -25.66 -25.97 -14.79
CA SER A 1153 -24.80 -25.85 -15.97
C SER A 1153 -23.33 -25.93 -15.58
N LYS A 1154 -22.55 -26.64 -16.39
CA LYS A 1154 -21.12 -26.84 -16.17
C LYS A 1154 -20.33 -25.60 -16.57
N LEU A 1155 -19.26 -25.31 -15.82
CA LEU A 1155 -18.38 -24.17 -16.08
C LEU A 1155 -17.24 -24.56 -17.02
N THR A 1156 -16.99 -23.75 -18.05
CA THR A 1156 -15.80 -23.84 -18.89
C THR A 1156 -14.56 -23.33 -18.15
N ARG A 1157 -13.37 -23.67 -18.65
CA ARG A 1157 -12.09 -23.18 -18.10
C ARG A 1157 -11.96 -21.66 -18.22
N ALA A 1158 -12.38 -21.08 -19.34
CA ALA A 1158 -12.36 -19.63 -19.54
C ALA A 1158 -13.30 -18.89 -18.57
N GLU A 1159 -14.52 -19.40 -18.37
CA GLU A 1159 -15.46 -18.83 -17.38
C GLU A 1159 -14.94 -18.95 -15.95
N ALA A 1160 -14.32 -20.09 -15.61
CA ALA A 1160 -13.73 -20.30 -14.29
C ALA A 1160 -12.62 -19.30 -13.99
N VAL A 1161 -11.70 -19.10 -14.95
CA VAL A 1161 -10.60 -18.13 -14.81
C VAL A 1161 -11.13 -16.71 -14.60
N LYS A 1162 -12.18 -16.31 -15.32
CA LYS A 1162 -12.75 -14.96 -15.15
C LYS A 1162 -13.26 -14.71 -13.74
N VAL A 1163 -13.95 -15.70 -13.15
CA VAL A 1163 -14.43 -15.58 -11.76
C VAL A 1163 -13.26 -15.63 -10.78
N LEU A 1164 -12.29 -16.52 -10.98
CA LEU A 1164 -11.13 -16.69 -10.09
C LEU A 1164 -10.20 -15.47 -10.10
N ASN A 1165 -10.00 -14.83 -11.25
CA ASN A 1165 -9.19 -13.61 -11.33
C ASN A 1165 -9.76 -12.53 -10.43
N VAL A 1166 -11.09 -12.33 -10.44
CA VAL A 1166 -11.75 -11.39 -9.53
C VAL A 1166 -11.57 -11.82 -8.07
N LEU A 1167 -11.74 -13.11 -7.73
CA LEU A 1167 -11.57 -13.61 -6.36
C LEU A 1167 -10.14 -13.49 -5.82
N PHE A 1168 -9.14 -13.57 -6.69
CA PHE A 1168 -7.72 -13.48 -6.34
C PHE A 1168 -7.16 -12.06 -6.49
N ASN A 1169 -8.01 -11.06 -6.75
CA ASN A 1169 -7.61 -9.70 -7.07
C ASN A 1169 -6.57 -9.63 -8.21
N ARG A 1170 -6.67 -10.54 -9.18
CA ARG A 1170 -5.82 -10.57 -10.38
C ARG A 1170 -6.48 -9.82 -11.52
N THR A 1171 -5.73 -8.94 -12.14
CA THR A 1171 -6.18 -8.19 -13.31
C THR A 1171 -5.82 -8.94 -14.60
N PRO A 1172 -6.64 -8.87 -15.66
CA PRO A 1172 -6.33 -9.46 -16.96
C PRO A 1172 -5.00 -8.91 -17.51
N LEU A 1173 -4.15 -9.77 -18.08
CA LEU A 1173 -2.82 -9.37 -18.55
C LEU A 1173 -2.95 -8.59 -19.85
N THR A 1174 -2.41 -7.37 -19.85
CA THR A 1174 -2.50 -6.42 -20.95
C THR A 1174 -1.11 -6.21 -21.57
N GLY A 1175 -1.02 -6.18 -22.91
CA GLY A 1175 0.25 -5.98 -23.64
C GLY A 1175 1.01 -7.26 -24.04
N ALA A 1176 0.56 -8.45 -23.67
CA ALA A 1176 1.09 -9.71 -24.21
C ALA A 1176 0.73 -9.86 -25.70
N VAL A 1177 1.70 -9.64 -26.59
CA VAL A 1177 1.52 -9.72 -28.05
C VAL A 1177 1.67 -11.14 -28.62
N THR A 1178 2.19 -12.08 -27.82
CA THR A 1178 2.35 -13.48 -28.22
C THR A 1178 1.48 -14.33 -27.31
N PRO A 1179 0.43 -15.00 -27.83
CA PRO A 1179 -0.37 -15.93 -27.06
C PRO A 1179 0.50 -17.02 -26.45
N THR A 1180 0.37 -17.26 -25.15
CA THR A 1180 1.01 -18.39 -24.46
C THR A 1180 0.47 -19.72 -24.98
N PHE A 1181 -0.81 -19.72 -25.42
CA PHE A 1181 -1.50 -20.91 -25.89
C PHE A 1181 -1.96 -20.81 -27.35
N SER A 1182 -1.78 -21.88 -28.13
CA SER A 1182 -2.09 -21.93 -29.56
C SER A 1182 -3.59 -21.85 -29.90
N ASP A 1183 -4.44 -22.26 -28.97
CA ASP A 1183 -5.91 -22.28 -29.12
C ASP A 1183 -6.61 -21.08 -28.46
N VAL A 1184 -5.85 -20.13 -27.92
CA VAL A 1184 -6.38 -18.88 -27.34
C VAL A 1184 -5.81 -17.71 -28.15
N PRO A 1185 -6.40 -17.36 -29.31
CA PRO A 1185 -5.95 -16.19 -30.05
C PRO A 1185 -6.15 -14.92 -29.23
N ALA A 1186 -5.37 -13.87 -29.50
CA ALA A 1186 -5.50 -12.57 -28.83
C ALA A 1186 -6.92 -11.94 -28.93
N THR A 1187 -7.74 -12.42 -29.88
CA THR A 1187 -9.15 -12.02 -30.06
C THR A 1187 -10.12 -12.81 -29.19
N HIS A 1188 -9.69 -13.85 -28.48
CA HIS A 1188 -10.55 -14.63 -27.59
C HIS A 1188 -11.02 -13.75 -26.42
N TRP A 1189 -12.32 -13.80 -26.09
CA TRP A 1189 -12.93 -12.92 -25.07
C TRP A 1189 -12.31 -13.03 -23.67
N ALA A 1190 -11.71 -14.19 -23.36
CA ALA A 1190 -10.98 -14.45 -22.12
C ALA A 1190 -9.45 -14.44 -22.28
N TYR A 1191 -8.90 -13.96 -23.40
CA TYR A 1191 -7.45 -14.01 -23.66
C TYR A 1191 -6.64 -13.38 -22.54
N ALA A 1192 -6.89 -12.11 -22.21
CA ALA A 1192 -6.15 -11.39 -21.15
C ALA A 1192 -6.31 -12.06 -19.77
N ASP A 1193 -7.53 -12.55 -19.48
CA ASP A 1193 -7.83 -13.28 -18.25
C ASP A 1193 -7.01 -14.59 -18.16
N ILE A 1194 -6.90 -15.33 -19.26
CA ILE A 1194 -6.15 -16.59 -19.37
C ILE A 1194 -4.64 -16.34 -19.26
N GLU A 1195 -4.13 -15.30 -19.92
CA GLU A 1195 -2.73 -14.93 -19.84
C GLU A 1195 -2.34 -14.50 -18.41
N ALA A 1196 -3.17 -13.73 -17.71
CA ALA A 1196 -2.94 -13.36 -16.30
C ALA A 1196 -3.01 -14.55 -15.32
N ALA A 1197 -3.74 -15.60 -15.69
CA ALA A 1197 -3.83 -16.79 -14.86
C ALA A 1197 -2.62 -17.73 -15.04
N ALA A 1198 -2.03 -17.70 -16.23
CA ALA A 1198 -1.01 -18.65 -16.70
C ALA A 1198 0.42 -18.09 -16.71
N GLN A 1199 0.57 -16.78 -16.56
CA GLN A 1199 1.83 -16.08 -16.32
C GLN A 1199 1.90 -15.65 -14.86
#